data_AF-A0A2S6GI10-F1
#
_entry.id   AF-A0A2S6GI10-F1
#
_cell.length_a   1.000
_cell.length_b   1.000
_cell.length_c   1.000
_cell.angle_alpha   90.00
_cell.angle_beta   90.00
_cell.angle_gamma   90.00
#
_symmetry.space_group_name_H-M   'P 1'
#
loop_
_entity.id
_entity.type
_entity.pdbx_description
1 polymer ?
#
loop_
_entity_poly.entity_id
_entity_poly.type
_entity_poly.pdbx_seq_one_letter_code
_entity_poly.pdbx_strand_id
1 'polypeptide(L)'
;MRTLHKGRLTMKTSDPRPRRVTRLLAAVGLVLATGSFSLAAQLPAAAQADSGVTKEVTFENGDKGRVTVNKTENMRRETVRVEWSGFLPTNNVSGLPFNALQPNSERMPVAVMQCRGKNPTREQCVWYEYGADRYALEFDPAEAATDGVYETGYVPFVDTKGETHYLDDCPPVGGECGDGITDHPGDWFTFGRQARLAFTGADGKGAIDFEVRTGDEMPNSLGCGRVIVPGTAPIECSLVVVPVRPMPCTSPDVPAGCPDSISDDYTLLNSYVMAMSGSNWKNRFVFPLDFLPQEGYCPLDANARLPMAGSEIAAEAVYRWIPALCTGAAAIPSSYTPVGEGEARRQYHQGLQSFVVGSRPVRPEDTDRATAHAPLSIGGFVFAYMIDRPDNQQQVTHLRLNARLVAKLITQSYRGRWGGEPDLSGVDPTTRFLPNQPETLFGDQEFLSLNPDLTGLILDSTMSTPLLVTGDGDLPHAVTSWLLADPDAAAFLKGTPDQWGTKVNPAFLDWPTPADQFDYRDTFVGNRDARPAKDGQCTVTNPTTGAEERYTCARHAAQLHELLAQRSSKLRDIGTNLLNGQTLQSTEWDLNAGVWKRPAPQRLGGRSLIGITDYATALRYRVPVAELANGKDATGRPVFVTPNDQSMLAAVRSGVLDQTTGTIGLDYTKLGAAAYPGTTIDYAAVATTGLTAPTADRYAKILEFAASPQAQTTGPNLGALPLGYLPLPEELRVQTRTVATAVREQKAAVPPPPFTDPKTIGTSGGASARGSVGNTVNAAGGNNNSAPAAGPAAQAAAPAGAAPANAEQATAKRAVVNTQADRSGFLKWGLPIALALGLLAAVAVPLGWLGSQPGTPVNRFFLGLRDAVRRR
;
A
#
# COMPACT_ATOMS: atom_id res chain seq x y z
N MET A 1 26.21 53.48 13.34
CA MET A 1 27.45 53.70 14.10
C MET A 1 27.09 54.11 15.54
N ARG A 2 27.70 53.45 16.54
CA ARG A 2 27.94 53.83 17.95
C ARG A 2 26.76 54.09 18.94
N THR A 3 26.43 53.03 19.69
CA THR A 3 26.49 52.86 21.17
C THR A 3 25.99 53.90 22.19
N LEU A 4 25.20 53.35 23.15
CA LEU A 4 25.18 53.53 24.63
C LEU A 4 24.45 54.72 25.28
N HIS A 5 23.43 54.43 26.11
CA HIS A 5 23.42 54.82 27.54
C HIS A 5 22.39 54.08 28.43
N LYS A 6 22.79 53.92 29.71
CA LYS A 6 22.18 53.21 30.85
C LYS A 6 21.07 54.02 31.55
N GLY A 7 20.23 53.33 32.35
CA GLY A 7 19.43 53.92 33.43
C GLY A 7 19.05 52.90 34.51
N ARG A 8 19.23 53.26 35.78
CA ARG A 8 19.40 52.44 37.01
C ARG A 8 18.10 52.39 37.84
N LEU A 9 17.87 51.32 38.63
CA LEU A 9 16.79 51.19 39.62
C LEU A 9 17.32 50.64 40.97
N THR A 10 16.90 51.24 42.09
CA THR A 10 17.00 50.73 43.48
C THR A 10 15.85 51.35 44.30
N MET A 11 14.90 50.55 44.83
CA MET A 11 14.71 50.12 46.25
C MET A 11 14.41 51.26 47.26
N LYS A 12 13.51 51.21 48.27
CA LYS A 12 12.67 50.18 48.92
C LYS A 12 11.71 50.85 49.97
N THR A 13 10.67 50.11 50.41
CA THR A 13 9.90 50.15 51.70
C THR A 13 9.05 51.39 52.04
N SER A 14 7.74 51.32 52.36
CA SER A 14 7.09 50.69 53.53
C SER A 14 5.58 51.01 53.56
N ASP A 15 4.75 50.08 54.07
CA ASP A 15 3.28 50.13 54.35
C ASP A 15 2.97 51.06 55.58
N PRO A 16 1.71 51.41 56.01
CA PRO A 16 0.48 50.59 56.01
C PRO A 16 -0.91 51.26 55.75
N ARG A 17 -1.86 50.37 55.39
CA ARG A 17 -3.37 50.34 55.32
C ARG A 17 -4.16 51.09 56.43
N PRO A 18 -5.54 51.26 56.44
CA PRO A 18 -6.59 50.28 56.00
C PRO A 18 -8.05 50.74 55.61
N ARG A 19 -8.87 49.76 55.13
CA ARG A 19 -10.36 49.52 55.27
C ARG A 19 -10.95 48.99 53.93
N ARG A 20 -11.81 47.95 53.81
CA ARG A 20 -12.56 47.02 54.70
C ARG A 20 -12.90 45.73 53.86
N VAL A 21 -12.70 44.50 54.36
CA VAL A 21 -13.69 43.54 54.96
C VAL A 21 -14.62 42.91 53.89
N THR A 22 -14.66 41.58 53.63
CA THR A 22 -14.98 40.47 54.55
C THR A 22 -14.48 39.12 54.01
N ARG A 23 -13.92 38.26 54.88
CA ARG A 23 -13.63 36.82 54.68
C ARG A 23 -14.46 36.02 55.68
N LEU A 24 -14.92 34.84 55.30
CA LEU A 24 -15.48 33.83 56.22
C LEU A 24 -14.56 32.60 56.29
N LEU A 25 -14.65 31.92 57.44
CA LEU A 25 -13.70 31.03 58.07
C LEU A 25 -13.64 29.58 57.54
N ALA A 26 -12.53 28.94 57.93
CA ALA A 26 -12.03 27.60 57.64
C ALA A 26 -12.72 26.43 58.38
N ALA A 27 -12.59 25.20 57.84
CA ALA A 27 -11.93 24.05 58.52
C ALA A 27 -12.07 22.70 57.76
N VAL A 28 -10.91 22.05 57.56
CA VAL A 28 -10.60 20.61 57.73
C VAL A 28 -11.30 19.53 56.84
N GLY A 29 -10.49 18.89 55.99
CA GLY A 29 -10.18 17.45 56.09
C GLY A 29 -10.98 16.41 55.28
N LEU A 30 -10.30 15.83 54.30
CA LEU A 30 -10.37 14.44 53.82
C LEU A 30 -11.64 13.96 53.06
N VAL A 31 -11.49 13.66 51.76
CA VAL A 31 -11.71 12.33 51.14
C VAL A 31 -11.23 12.38 49.67
N LEU A 32 -10.43 11.38 49.32
CA LEU A 32 -10.00 11.01 47.98
C LEU A 32 -11.19 10.77 47.04
N ALA A 33 -11.19 11.37 45.85
CA ALA A 33 -11.67 10.81 44.58
C ALA A 33 -11.76 11.92 43.51
N THR A 34 -10.63 12.40 42.99
CA THR A 34 -10.64 13.04 41.68
C THR A 34 -10.51 11.93 40.64
N GLY A 35 -11.66 11.41 40.22
CA GLY A 35 -11.75 10.57 39.04
C GLY A 35 -11.31 11.40 37.83
N SER A 36 -10.07 11.19 37.40
CA SER A 36 -9.64 11.49 36.04
C SER A 36 -10.50 10.64 35.11
N PHE A 37 -11.64 11.15 34.67
CA PHE A 37 -12.33 10.61 33.51
C PHE A 37 -11.49 10.99 32.29
N SER A 38 -10.42 10.20 32.06
CA SER A 38 -9.93 9.95 30.72
C SER A 38 -11.10 9.31 29.98
N LEU A 39 -11.92 10.10 29.29
CA LEU A 39 -12.63 9.57 28.14
C LEU A 39 -11.53 9.22 27.12
N ALA A 40 -10.97 8.03 27.26
CA ALA A 40 -10.43 7.31 26.14
C ALA A 40 -11.61 7.16 25.18
N ALA A 41 -11.73 8.09 24.24
CA ALA A 41 -12.47 7.83 23.03
C ALA A 41 -11.72 6.68 22.37
N GLN A 42 -12.12 5.46 22.72
CA GLN A 42 -11.85 4.30 21.90
C GLN A 42 -12.31 4.71 20.51
N LEU A 43 -11.37 4.84 19.57
CA LEU A 43 -11.70 4.78 18.15
C LEU A 43 -12.72 3.64 18.04
N PRO A 44 -13.90 3.85 17.43
CA PRO A 44 -14.66 2.70 17.02
C PRO A 44 -13.73 1.97 16.07
N ALA A 45 -13.12 0.88 16.54
CA ALA A 45 -12.82 -0.24 15.70
C ALA A 45 -14.11 -0.41 14.91
N ALA A 46 -14.08 -0.10 13.61
CA ALA A 46 -15.22 -0.31 12.75
C ALA A 46 -15.69 -1.72 13.08
N ALA A 47 -16.83 -1.82 13.75
CA ALA A 47 -17.30 -3.07 14.29
C ALA A 47 -17.72 -3.87 13.07
N GLN A 48 -16.74 -4.56 12.47
CA GLN A 48 -17.02 -5.70 11.65
C GLN A 48 -17.89 -6.58 12.53
N ALA A 49 -19.13 -6.81 12.12
CA ALA A 49 -19.82 -8.03 12.51
C ALA A 49 -19.05 -9.18 11.82
N ASP A 50 -17.84 -9.44 12.32
CA ASP A 50 -16.94 -10.48 11.87
C ASP A 50 -17.43 -11.77 12.50
N SER A 51 -17.75 -12.75 11.67
CA SER A 51 -17.98 -14.13 12.05
C SER A 51 -16.66 -14.79 12.46
N GLY A 52 -15.95 -14.18 13.42
CA GLY A 52 -14.63 -14.59 13.84
C GLY A 52 -14.64 -16.05 14.28
N VAL A 53 -13.72 -16.84 13.73
CA VAL A 53 -13.59 -18.25 14.05
C VAL A 53 -12.54 -18.39 15.14
N THR A 54 -12.94 -18.91 16.30
CA THR A 54 -12.04 -19.23 17.40
C THR A 54 -11.78 -20.73 17.48
N LYS A 55 -10.52 -21.13 17.65
CA LYS A 55 -10.10 -22.50 17.91
C LYS A 55 -9.28 -22.57 19.20
N GLU A 56 -9.39 -23.69 19.90
CA GLU A 56 -8.63 -24.00 21.10
C GLU A 56 -7.87 -25.32 20.92
N VAL A 57 -6.64 -25.37 21.40
CA VAL A 57 -5.80 -26.57 21.44
C VAL A 57 -5.26 -26.71 22.87
N THR A 58 -5.25 -27.95 23.38
CA THR A 58 -4.55 -28.28 24.63
C THR A 58 -3.19 -28.85 24.25
N PHE A 59 -2.12 -28.24 24.73
CA PHE A 59 -0.74 -28.64 24.48
C PHE A 59 -0.37 -29.88 25.32
N GLU A 60 0.71 -30.56 24.96
CA GLU A 60 1.16 -31.80 25.62
C GLU A 60 1.43 -31.62 27.13
N ASN A 61 1.83 -30.42 27.55
CA ASN A 61 2.06 -30.08 28.97
C ASN A 61 0.77 -29.71 29.73
N GLY A 62 -0.40 -29.77 29.09
CA GLY A 62 -1.71 -29.45 29.67
C GLY A 62 -2.14 -27.98 29.55
N ASP A 63 -1.25 -27.09 29.08
CA ASP A 63 -1.59 -25.69 28.83
C ASP A 63 -2.62 -25.58 27.69
N LYS A 64 -3.44 -24.53 27.71
CA LYS A 64 -4.41 -24.25 26.65
C LYS A 64 -4.02 -23.03 25.84
N GLY A 65 -3.99 -23.19 24.53
CA GLY A 65 -3.85 -22.10 23.57
C GLY A 65 -5.16 -21.81 22.87
N ARG A 66 -5.45 -20.54 22.63
CA ARG A 66 -6.62 -20.09 21.86
C ARG A 66 -6.16 -19.17 20.74
N VAL A 67 -6.69 -19.38 19.54
CA VAL A 67 -6.48 -18.51 18.36
C VAL A 67 -7.83 -18.10 17.79
N THR A 68 -7.98 -16.82 17.47
CA THR A 68 -9.14 -16.26 16.77
C THR A 68 -8.70 -15.62 15.46
N VAL A 69 -9.38 -15.96 14.37
CA VAL A 69 -9.24 -15.30 13.07
C VAL A 69 -10.53 -14.56 12.76
N ASN A 70 -10.44 -13.26 12.51
CA ASN A 70 -11.63 -12.42 12.38
C ASN A 70 -12.48 -12.72 11.13
N LYS A 71 -11.87 -13.22 10.05
CA LYS A 71 -12.54 -13.52 8.79
C LYS A 71 -11.92 -14.74 8.09
N THR A 72 -12.76 -15.65 7.60
CA THR A 72 -12.33 -16.85 6.84
C THR A 72 -13.15 -17.10 5.56
N GLU A 73 -14.16 -16.29 5.28
CA GLU A 73 -15.07 -16.46 4.14
C GLU A 73 -15.07 -15.23 3.23
N ASN A 74 -15.48 -15.40 1.97
CA ASN A 74 -15.50 -14.32 0.98
C ASN A 74 -14.14 -13.60 0.89
N MET A 75 -13.06 -14.39 0.96
CA MET A 75 -11.70 -13.91 0.96
C MET A 75 -11.31 -13.39 -0.42
N ARG A 76 -10.63 -12.24 -0.41
CA ARG A 76 -9.85 -11.71 -1.53
C ARG A 76 -8.43 -11.48 -1.05
N ARG A 77 -7.59 -10.83 -1.86
CA ARG A 77 -6.27 -10.37 -1.39
C ARG A 77 -6.47 -9.32 -0.29
N GLU A 78 -6.43 -9.65 0.98
CA GLU A 78 -6.76 -8.72 2.07
C GLU A 78 -6.13 -9.18 3.37
N THR A 79 -6.18 -8.34 4.40
CA THR A 79 -5.62 -8.70 5.70
C THR A 79 -6.66 -9.30 6.62
N VAL A 80 -6.30 -10.40 7.28
CA VAL A 80 -7.04 -10.95 8.42
C VAL A 80 -6.28 -10.69 9.72
N ARG A 81 -7.04 -10.39 10.77
CA ARG A 81 -6.53 -10.27 12.13
C ARG A 81 -6.50 -11.66 12.75
N VAL A 82 -5.31 -12.09 13.14
CA VAL A 82 -5.08 -13.31 13.91
C VAL A 82 -4.69 -12.90 15.31
N GLU A 83 -5.46 -13.32 16.32
CA GLU A 83 -5.18 -13.03 17.72
C GLU A 83 -5.05 -14.33 18.50
N TRP A 84 -4.18 -14.36 19.51
CA TRP A 84 -4.00 -15.53 20.36
C TRP A 84 -3.85 -15.19 21.82
N SER A 85 -4.07 -16.21 22.65
CA SER A 85 -3.82 -16.18 24.09
C SER A 85 -3.39 -17.56 24.59
N GLY A 86 -2.64 -17.59 25.70
CA GLY A 86 -2.13 -18.82 26.30
C GLY A 86 -0.86 -19.36 25.63
N PHE A 87 -0.15 -18.51 24.89
CA PHE A 87 1.13 -18.86 24.27
C PHE A 87 2.30 -18.40 25.15
N LEU A 88 3.48 -18.97 24.94
CA LEU A 88 4.68 -18.58 25.67
C LEU A 88 5.14 -17.19 25.21
N PRO A 89 5.55 -16.29 26.13
CA PRO A 89 6.12 -14.99 25.76
C PRO A 89 7.33 -15.17 24.85
N THR A 90 7.37 -14.42 23.75
CA THR A 90 8.53 -14.42 22.85
C THR A 90 9.64 -13.58 23.48
N ASN A 91 10.86 -14.12 23.59
CA ASN A 91 12.00 -13.40 24.17
C ASN A 91 13.19 -13.32 23.19
N ASN A 92 14.02 -12.31 23.42
CA ASN A 92 15.30 -12.16 22.73
C ASN A 92 16.35 -13.06 23.42
N VAL A 93 17.19 -13.69 22.61
CA VAL A 93 18.31 -14.52 23.04
C VAL A 93 19.34 -13.77 23.89
N SER A 94 19.61 -12.47 23.65
CA SER A 94 20.87 -11.87 24.11
C SER A 94 20.77 -10.69 25.07
N GLY A 95 19.57 -10.28 25.52
CA GLY A 95 19.42 -9.07 26.38
C GLY A 95 19.92 -7.77 25.73
N LEU A 96 20.29 -7.79 24.45
CA LEU A 96 20.64 -6.63 23.63
C LEU A 96 19.37 -5.97 23.10
N PRO A 97 19.39 -4.65 22.82
CA PRO A 97 18.29 -4.01 22.12
C PRO A 97 18.01 -4.74 20.80
N PHE A 98 16.73 -4.90 20.45
CA PHE A 98 16.23 -5.68 19.29
C PHE A 98 16.92 -5.34 17.96
N ASN A 99 17.56 -4.17 17.89
CA ASN A 99 18.26 -3.65 16.73
C ASN A 99 19.67 -4.23 16.48
N ALA A 100 20.20 -5.04 17.39
CA ALA A 100 21.59 -5.50 17.32
C ALA A 100 21.79 -6.95 16.82
N LEU A 101 20.73 -7.70 16.52
CA LEU A 101 20.81 -9.15 16.26
C LEU A 101 20.39 -9.59 14.85
N GLN A 102 20.72 -10.83 14.48
CA GLN A 102 20.41 -11.46 13.19
C GLN A 102 18.90 -11.70 13.01
N PRO A 103 18.38 -11.76 11.76
CA PRO A 103 17.00 -12.18 11.48
C PRO A 103 16.72 -13.59 12.05
N ASN A 104 15.48 -13.87 12.49
CA ASN A 104 15.04 -15.20 12.94
C ASN A 104 15.74 -15.75 14.20
N SER A 105 16.20 -14.85 15.08
CA SER A 105 16.84 -15.19 16.35
C SER A 105 15.88 -15.08 17.55
N GLU A 106 14.56 -15.01 17.30
CA GLU A 106 13.56 -14.95 18.36
C GLU A 106 13.36 -16.32 19.02
N ARG A 107 13.35 -16.36 20.35
CA ARG A 107 12.97 -17.57 21.10
C ARG A 107 11.45 -17.59 21.30
N MET A 108 10.81 -18.69 20.91
CA MET A 108 9.36 -18.93 21.02
C MET A 108 8.46 -17.93 20.25
N PRO A 109 8.69 -17.71 18.94
CA PRO A 109 7.77 -16.91 18.13
C PRO A 109 6.51 -17.71 17.76
N VAL A 110 5.54 -17.03 17.15
CA VAL A 110 4.38 -17.66 16.52
C VAL A 110 4.55 -17.55 15.01
N ALA A 111 4.54 -18.68 14.30
CA ALA A 111 4.53 -18.69 12.84
C ALA A 111 3.10 -18.71 12.31
N VAL A 112 2.73 -17.76 11.47
CA VAL A 112 1.46 -17.70 10.75
C VAL A 112 1.73 -17.90 9.26
N MET A 113 1.07 -18.87 8.64
CA MET A 113 1.33 -19.30 7.27
C MET A 113 0.03 -19.46 6.50
N GLN A 114 0.03 -19.11 5.22
CA GLN A 114 -0.99 -19.55 4.28
C GLN A 114 -0.50 -20.84 3.60
N CYS A 115 -1.36 -21.85 3.56
CA CYS A 115 -1.01 -23.18 3.07
C CYS A 115 -2.10 -23.73 2.13
N ARG A 116 -1.70 -24.63 1.23
CA ARG A 116 -2.62 -25.29 0.29
C ARG A 116 -3.35 -26.45 0.97
N GLY A 117 -4.67 -26.49 0.84
CA GLY A 117 -5.58 -27.49 1.42
C GLY A 117 -6.27 -27.05 2.71
N LYS A 118 -7.39 -27.71 3.04
CA LYS A 118 -8.17 -27.48 4.27
C LYS A 118 -7.49 -27.98 5.55
N ASN A 119 -6.63 -28.98 5.43
CA ASN A 119 -5.79 -29.50 6.50
C ASN A 119 -4.41 -29.83 5.92
N PRO A 120 -3.53 -28.84 5.79
CA PRO A 120 -2.31 -28.96 5.02
C PRO A 120 -1.29 -29.86 5.74
N THR A 121 -0.48 -30.57 4.96
CA THR A 121 0.82 -31.09 5.43
C THR A 121 1.84 -29.96 5.44
N ARG A 122 3.01 -30.22 6.03
CA ARG A 122 4.07 -29.21 6.14
C ARG A 122 4.56 -28.75 4.76
N GLU A 123 4.62 -29.68 3.82
CA GLU A 123 5.11 -29.47 2.45
C GLU A 123 4.15 -28.60 1.60
N GLN A 124 2.93 -28.34 2.10
CA GLN A 124 1.93 -27.51 1.43
C GLN A 124 1.97 -26.04 1.88
N CYS A 125 2.95 -25.66 2.70
CA CYS A 125 3.15 -24.31 3.22
C CYS A 125 4.43 -23.69 2.67
N VAL A 126 4.36 -22.47 2.14
CA VAL A 126 5.56 -21.72 1.71
C VAL A 126 6.04 -20.87 2.88
N TRP A 127 7.18 -21.23 3.47
CA TRP A 127 7.65 -20.63 4.73
C TRP A 127 9.02 -19.93 4.67
N TYR A 128 9.72 -19.98 3.53
CA TYR A 128 11.12 -19.54 3.50
C TYR A 128 11.33 -18.03 3.41
N GLU A 129 12.31 -17.55 4.19
CA GLU A 129 12.77 -16.16 4.26
C GLU A 129 14.28 -16.12 3.97
N TYR A 130 14.66 -15.70 2.77
CA TYR A 130 16.06 -15.40 2.43
C TYR A 130 16.40 -14.01 2.98
N GLY A 131 17.31 -13.91 3.95
CA GLY A 131 17.63 -12.61 4.55
C GLY A 131 18.71 -12.52 5.63
N ALA A 132 19.39 -13.60 6.01
CA ALA A 132 20.64 -13.45 6.74
C ALA A 132 21.77 -13.51 5.71
N ASP A 133 22.46 -12.39 5.53
CA ASP A 133 23.78 -12.38 4.91
C ASP A 133 24.60 -13.54 5.51
N ARG A 134 25.10 -14.45 4.65
CA ARG A 134 26.31 -15.22 4.96
C ARG A 134 27.48 -14.22 5.09
N TYR A 135 27.48 -13.40 6.14
CA TYR A 135 28.67 -12.66 6.53
C TYR A 135 29.67 -13.68 7.07
N ALA A 136 30.59 -14.08 6.19
CA ALA A 136 32.02 -14.11 6.45
C ALA A 136 32.46 -14.58 7.86
N LEU A 137 32.03 -15.77 8.28
CA LEU A 137 32.90 -16.60 9.10
C LEU A 137 33.53 -17.60 8.16
N GLU A 138 34.75 -17.30 7.72
CA GLU A 138 35.70 -18.31 7.21
C GLU A 138 35.83 -19.37 8.31
N PHE A 139 34.94 -20.36 8.30
CA PHE A 139 35.21 -21.61 8.97
C PHE A 139 36.07 -22.43 8.02
N ASP A 140 37.23 -22.83 8.52
CA ASP A 140 38.15 -23.73 7.86
C ASP A 140 37.37 -24.97 7.38
N PRO A 141 37.35 -25.28 6.07
CA PRO A 141 36.68 -26.46 5.53
C PRO A 141 37.13 -27.76 6.21
N ALA A 142 38.31 -27.78 6.84
CA ALA A 142 38.82 -28.92 7.57
C ALA A 142 38.07 -29.22 8.89
N GLU A 143 37.45 -28.24 9.55
CA GLU A 143 36.66 -28.48 10.79
C GLU A 143 35.22 -28.95 10.49
N ALA A 144 34.65 -28.55 9.35
CA ALA A 144 33.32 -28.98 8.91
C ALA A 144 33.24 -30.48 8.53
N ALA A 145 34.38 -31.14 8.31
CA ALA A 145 34.44 -32.56 7.94
C ALA A 145 34.43 -33.51 9.15
N THR A 146 34.63 -33.00 10.37
CA THR A 146 34.71 -33.80 11.61
C THR A 146 33.42 -33.81 12.43
N ASP A 147 32.53 -32.85 12.22
CA ASP A 147 31.20 -32.86 12.83
C ASP A 147 30.23 -33.60 11.90
N GLY A 148 29.88 -34.82 12.30
CA GLY A 148 28.98 -35.71 11.59
C GLY A 148 27.77 -34.95 11.06
N VAL A 149 27.59 -35.02 9.74
CA VAL A 149 26.49 -34.48 8.95
C VAL A 149 25.16 -34.59 9.71
N TYR A 150 24.71 -33.48 10.30
CA TYR A 150 23.35 -33.38 10.82
C TYR A 150 22.40 -33.44 9.62
N GLU A 151 21.47 -34.40 9.60
CA GLU A 151 20.35 -34.40 8.67
C GLU A 151 19.57 -33.09 8.85
N THR A 152 19.84 -32.10 7.99
CA THR A 152 19.14 -30.81 8.03
C THR A 152 17.71 -31.03 7.54
N GLY A 153 16.80 -31.23 8.50
CA GLY A 153 15.37 -31.49 8.30
C GLY A 153 14.58 -30.30 7.73
N TYR A 154 15.00 -29.76 6.59
CA TYR A 154 14.25 -28.77 5.83
C TYR A 154 13.02 -29.43 5.19
N VAL A 155 11.83 -28.93 5.52
CA VAL A 155 10.59 -29.36 4.87
C VAL A 155 10.54 -28.76 3.46
N PRO A 156 10.54 -29.58 2.38
CA PRO A 156 10.42 -29.09 1.03
C PRO A 156 9.01 -28.55 0.76
N PHE A 157 8.89 -27.60 -0.16
CA PHE A 157 7.59 -27.09 -0.61
C PHE A 157 7.12 -27.80 -1.88
N VAL A 158 5.86 -28.21 -1.94
CA VAL A 158 5.26 -28.80 -3.16
C VAL A 158 4.30 -27.80 -3.77
N ASP A 159 4.53 -27.42 -5.02
CA ASP A 159 3.73 -26.39 -5.72
C ASP A 159 2.41 -26.91 -6.30
N THR A 160 1.65 -26.05 -6.98
CA THR A 160 0.34 -26.41 -7.56
C THR A 160 0.40 -27.48 -8.66
N LYS A 161 1.57 -27.70 -9.26
CA LYS A 161 1.82 -28.71 -10.30
C LYS A 161 2.38 -30.02 -9.72
N GLY A 162 2.69 -30.04 -8.42
CA GLY A 162 3.33 -31.18 -7.75
C GLY A 162 4.85 -31.14 -7.85
N GLU A 163 5.45 -30.05 -8.32
CA GLU A 163 6.91 -29.88 -8.32
C GLU A 163 7.38 -29.62 -6.89
N THR A 164 8.45 -30.30 -6.48
CA THR A 164 9.02 -30.20 -5.13
C THR A 164 10.21 -29.26 -5.16
N HIS A 165 10.19 -28.26 -4.29
CA HIS A 165 11.16 -27.19 -4.16
C HIS A 165 11.88 -27.33 -2.82
N TYR A 166 13.18 -27.61 -2.87
CA TYR A 166 14.05 -27.69 -1.69
C TYR A 166 14.66 -26.31 -1.39
N LEU A 167 14.95 -26.04 -0.11
CA LEU A 167 15.41 -24.74 0.36
C LEU A 167 16.92 -24.52 0.19
N ASP A 168 17.68 -25.61 0.02
CA ASP A 168 19.09 -25.61 -0.33
C ASP A 168 19.35 -26.72 -1.36
N ASP A 169 20.21 -26.45 -2.34
CA ASP A 169 20.61 -27.38 -3.41
C ASP A 169 21.52 -28.54 -2.92
N CYS A 170 21.61 -28.77 -1.61
CA CYS A 170 22.44 -29.85 -1.10
C CYS A 170 21.60 -31.14 -0.99
N PRO A 171 21.83 -32.14 -1.87
CA PRO A 171 21.02 -33.35 -1.89
C PRO A 171 21.19 -34.13 -0.58
N PRO A 172 20.20 -34.95 -0.18
CA PRO A 172 20.15 -35.55 1.16
C PRO A 172 21.29 -36.53 1.48
N VAL A 173 22.12 -36.92 0.49
CA VAL A 173 23.18 -37.92 0.68
C VAL A 173 24.37 -37.68 -0.26
N GLY A 174 25.51 -37.27 0.29
CA GLY A 174 26.85 -37.52 -0.29
C GLY A 174 27.28 -36.72 -1.53
N GLY A 175 26.58 -35.66 -1.92
CA GLY A 175 27.03 -34.74 -2.99
C GLY A 175 27.73 -33.52 -2.41
N GLU A 176 28.86 -33.12 -2.99
CA GLU A 176 29.45 -31.80 -2.74
C GLU A 176 28.38 -30.73 -3.03
N CYS A 177 28.12 -29.82 -2.07
CA CYS A 177 27.23 -28.69 -2.34
C CYS A 177 27.87 -27.89 -3.48
N GLY A 178 27.27 -27.91 -4.67
CA GLY A 178 27.85 -27.24 -5.84
C GLY A 178 27.95 -25.73 -5.60
N ASP A 179 29.07 -25.13 -5.98
CA ASP A 179 29.32 -23.67 -5.93
C ASP A 179 28.43 -22.86 -6.91
N GLY A 180 27.37 -23.47 -7.45
CA GLY A 180 26.46 -22.88 -8.43
C GLY A 180 25.07 -22.69 -7.84
N ILE A 181 24.70 -21.44 -7.58
CA ILE A 181 23.29 -21.01 -7.66
C ILE A 181 22.90 -21.14 -9.14
N THR A 182 22.62 -22.35 -9.60
CA THR A 182 22.26 -22.62 -11.00
C THR A 182 21.04 -23.53 -11.02
N ASP A 183 19.87 -22.88 -10.97
CA ASP A 183 18.50 -23.32 -11.35
C ASP A 183 17.39 -23.08 -10.31
N HIS A 184 17.63 -22.30 -9.25
CA HIS A 184 16.51 -21.67 -8.57
C HIS A 184 15.98 -20.56 -9.49
N PRO A 185 14.66 -20.49 -9.77
CA PRO A 185 14.15 -19.32 -10.46
C PRO A 185 14.51 -18.13 -9.56
N GLY A 186 15.18 -17.12 -10.12
CA GLY A 186 15.75 -15.96 -9.42
C GLY A 186 14.69 -15.04 -8.79
N ASP A 187 13.59 -15.64 -8.34
CA ASP A 187 12.25 -15.13 -8.27
C ASP A 187 11.51 -15.79 -7.08
N TRP A 188 12.18 -16.41 -6.11
CA TRP A 188 11.53 -16.82 -4.84
C TRP A 188 10.79 -15.66 -4.14
N PHE A 189 11.18 -14.42 -4.43
CA PHE A 189 10.44 -13.20 -4.08
C PHE A 189 9.06 -13.09 -4.76
N THR A 190 8.91 -13.61 -5.98
CA THR A 190 7.69 -13.70 -6.80
C THR A 190 6.98 -15.07 -6.75
N PHE A 191 7.66 -16.16 -6.33
CA PHE A 191 7.04 -17.48 -6.15
C PHE A 191 6.01 -17.50 -4.99
N GLY A 192 6.03 -16.48 -4.11
CA GLY A 192 4.93 -16.17 -3.20
C GLY A 192 5.17 -16.64 -1.77
N ARG A 193 6.06 -15.95 -1.04
CA ARG A 193 6.21 -16.09 0.42
C ARG A 193 4.90 -15.74 1.12
N GLN A 194 4.32 -16.66 1.89
CA GLN A 194 3.13 -16.41 2.70
C GLN A 194 3.28 -16.97 4.12
N ALA A 195 4.36 -16.58 4.77
CA ALA A 195 4.61 -16.85 6.17
C ALA A 195 5.08 -15.58 6.87
N ARG A 196 4.68 -15.42 8.13
CA ARG A 196 5.11 -14.34 9.02
C ARG A 196 5.33 -14.90 10.41
N LEU A 197 6.40 -14.48 11.06
CA LEU A 197 6.56 -14.63 12.50
C LEU A 197 5.82 -13.49 13.20
N ALA A 198 5.37 -13.75 14.42
CA ALA A 198 4.75 -12.77 15.28
C ALA A 198 5.09 -13.01 16.75
N PHE A 199 4.93 -11.96 17.55
CA PHE A 199 5.35 -11.93 18.95
C PHE A 199 4.20 -12.19 19.92
N THR A 200 4.48 -12.95 20.96
CA THR A 200 3.61 -13.08 22.13
C THR A 200 4.17 -12.23 23.26
N GLY A 201 3.34 -11.36 23.84
CA GLY A 201 3.68 -10.53 24.99
C GLY A 201 3.84 -11.33 26.28
N ALA A 202 4.33 -10.67 27.32
CA ALA A 202 4.52 -11.27 28.65
C ALA A 202 3.21 -11.78 29.29
N ASP A 203 2.06 -11.25 28.86
CA ASP A 203 0.73 -11.69 29.27
C ASP A 203 0.23 -12.93 28.52
N GLY A 204 1.07 -13.52 27.67
CA GLY A 204 0.75 -14.71 26.87
C GLY A 204 -0.20 -14.45 25.71
N LYS A 205 -0.42 -13.18 25.34
CA LYS A 205 -1.28 -12.77 24.22
C LYS A 205 -0.46 -12.17 23.09
N GLY A 206 -1.00 -12.24 21.89
CA GLY A 206 -0.40 -11.58 20.72
C GLY A 206 -1.40 -11.47 19.59
N ALA A 207 -1.02 -10.69 18.58
CA ALA A 207 -1.80 -10.56 17.37
C ALA A 207 -0.90 -10.24 16.18
N ILE A 208 -1.35 -10.64 14.99
CA ILE A 208 -0.78 -10.19 13.72
C ILE A 208 -1.89 -9.92 12.72
N ASP A 209 -1.69 -8.87 11.95
CA ASP A 209 -2.46 -8.57 10.75
C ASP A 209 -1.75 -9.24 9.57
N PHE A 210 -2.32 -10.34 9.06
CA PHE A 210 -1.72 -11.21 8.05
C PHE A 210 -2.38 -11.01 6.67
N GLU A 211 -1.58 -10.67 5.65
CA GLU A 211 -2.04 -10.57 4.26
C GLU A 211 -2.37 -11.97 3.72
N VAL A 212 -3.66 -12.26 3.50
CA VAL A 212 -4.09 -13.42 2.72
C VAL A 212 -4.00 -13.06 1.24
N ARG A 213 -3.35 -13.91 0.46
CA ARG A 213 -3.23 -13.74 -0.99
C ARG A 213 -4.03 -14.78 -1.76
N THR A 214 -4.39 -14.42 -2.97
CA THR A 214 -5.16 -15.27 -3.87
C THR A 214 -4.24 -15.96 -4.89
N GLY A 215 -4.79 -16.84 -5.72
CA GLY A 215 -4.03 -17.44 -6.81
C GLY A 215 -3.69 -16.47 -7.94
N ASP A 216 -4.25 -15.26 -7.97
CA ASP A 216 -3.80 -14.19 -8.87
C ASP A 216 -2.38 -13.71 -8.48
N GLU A 217 -2.11 -13.59 -7.18
CA GLU A 217 -0.78 -13.24 -6.68
C GLU A 217 0.17 -14.43 -6.57
N MET A 218 -0.38 -15.64 -6.46
CA MET A 218 0.37 -16.88 -6.23
C MET A 218 -0.03 -17.98 -7.21
N PRO A 219 0.08 -17.75 -8.52
CA PRO A 219 -0.48 -18.62 -9.54
C PRO A 219 0.19 -20.00 -9.57
N ASN A 220 1.48 -20.08 -9.26
CA ASN A 220 2.25 -21.31 -9.34
C ASN A 220 2.46 -21.98 -7.96
N SER A 221 2.45 -21.22 -6.85
CA SER A 221 2.72 -21.77 -5.51
C SER A 221 1.48 -22.33 -4.81
N LEU A 222 0.69 -21.48 -4.17
CA LEU A 222 -0.48 -21.93 -3.41
C LEU A 222 -1.75 -21.99 -4.27
N GLY A 223 -1.90 -21.12 -5.26
CA GLY A 223 -3.04 -21.11 -6.20
C GLY A 223 -4.42 -20.87 -5.57
N CYS A 224 -4.48 -20.38 -4.33
CA CYS A 224 -5.69 -20.33 -3.51
C CYS A 224 -6.88 -19.68 -4.22
N GLY A 225 -8.00 -20.41 -4.33
CA GLY A 225 -9.24 -19.96 -4.96
C GLY A 225 -9.26 -19.96 -6.50
N ARG A 226 -8.19 -20.42 -7.16
CA ARG A 226 -8.18 -20.61 -8.62
C ARG A 226 -8.66 -21.98 -9.06
N VAL A 227 -9.23 -22.03 -10.26
CA VAL A 227 -9.61 -23.26 -10.94
C VAL A 227 -8.55 -23.56 -12.00
N ILE A 228 -7.53 -24.35 -11.65
CA ILE A 228 -6.44 -24.64 -12.60
C ILE A 228 -6.92 -25.49 -13.78
N VAL A 229 -7.88 -26.39 -13.54
CA VAL A 229 -8.46 -27.26 -14.56
C VAL A 229 -9.95 -26.90 -14.74
N PRO A 230 -10.37 -26.44 -15.92
CA PRO A 230 -11.77 -26.10 -16.18
C PRO A 230 -12.71 -27.26 -15.79
N GLY A 231 -13.74 -26.95 -15.00
CA GLY A 231 -14.71 -27.94 -14.50
C GLY A 231 -14.34 -28.63 -13.18
N THR A 232 -13.20 -28.30 -12.56
CA THR A 232 -12.86 -28.78 -11.21
C THR A 232 -13.19 -27.75 -10.13
N ALA A 233 -13.18 -28.20 -8.87
CA ALA A 233 -13.28 -27.29 -7.73
C ALA A 233 -12.07 -26.32 -7.69
N PRO A 234 -12.26 -25.10 -7.15
CA PRO A 234 -11.15 -24.19 -6.87
C PRO A 234 -10.15 -24.80 -5.88
N ILE A 235 -8.88 -24.39 -5.96
CA ILE A 235 -7.87 -24.79 -4.97
C ILE A 235 -8.26 -24.24 -3.60
N GLU A 236 -8.42 -25.14 -2.65
CA GLU A 236 -8.67 -24.82 -1.26
C GLU A 236 -7.38 -24.43 -0.55
N CYS A 237 -7.45 -23.50 0.39
CA CYS A 237 -6.33 -23.10 1.23
C CYS A 237 -6.77 -22.91 2.68
N SER A 238 -5.80 -22.79 3.57
CA SER A 238 -6.02 -22.51 4.98
C SER A 238 -4.96 -21.57 5.54
N LEU A 239 -5.32 -20.88 6.61
CA LEU A 239 -4.38 -20.18 7.48
C LEU A 239 -3.94 -21.14 8.59
N VAL A 240 -2.63 -21.28 8.77
CA VAL A 240 -2.00 -22.16 9.77
C VAL A 240 -1.24 -21.30 10.77
N VAL A 241 -1.53 -21.47 12.05
CA VAL A 241 -0.85 -20.77 13.16
C VAL A 241 -0.13 -21.80 14.01
N VAL A 242 1.19 -21.67 14.13
CA VAL A 242 2.05 -22.59 14.88
C VAL A 242 2.74 -21.84 16.02
N PRO A 243 2.35 -22.05 17.28
CA PRO A 243 3.11 -21.55 18.42
C PRO A 243 4.38 -22.37 18.59
N VAL A 244 5.55 -21.74 18.51
CA VAL A 244 6.82 -22.41 18.79
C VAL A 244 6.98 -22.57 20.30
N ARG A 245 7.19 -23.81 20.75
CA ARG A 245 7.44 -24.15 22.16
C ARG A 245 8.79 -24.85 22.31
N PRO A 246 9.38 -24.84 23.52
CA PRO A 246 10.57 -25.64 23.83
C PRO A 246 10.32 -27.11 23.50
N MET A 247 11.27 -27.74 22.82
CA MET A 247 11.20 -29.16 22.48
C MET A 247 12.10 -29.95 23.44
N PRO A 248 11.58 -30.91 24.21
CA PRO A 248 12.45 -31.84 24.93
C PRO A 248 13.20 -32.70 23.90
N CYS A 249 14.54 -32.70 23.98
CA CYS A 249 15.44 -33.45 23.10
C CYS A 249 15.28 -34.99 23.15
N THR A 250 14.32 -35.50 23.92
CA THR A 250 14.04 -36.93 24.10
C THR A 250 12.94 -37.45 23.18
N SER A 251 12.40 -36.62 22.27
CA SER A 251 11.39 -37.08 21.31
C SER A 251 12.05 -37.88 20.18
N PRO A 252 11.51 -39.07 19.81
CA PRO A 252 12.06 -39.90 18.73
C PRO A 252 11.99 -39.25 17.34
N ASP A 253 11.29 -38.11 17.22
CA ASP A 253 11.16 -37.31 16.00
C ASP A 253 12.27 -36.21 15.86
N VAL A 254 13.24 -36.15 16.78
CA VAL A 254 14.31 -35.13 16.80
C VAL A 254 15.61 -35.73 16.22
N PRO A 255 16.27 -35.06 15.25
CA PRO A 255 17.54 -35.55 14.70
C PRO A 255 18.59 -35.77 15.79
N ALA A 256 19.41 -36.82 15.65
CA ALA A 256 20.54 -37.06 16.53
C ALA A 256 21.48 -35.84 16.46
N GLY A 257 21.60 -35.09 17.56
CA GLY A 257 22.28 -33.79 17.56
C GLY A 257 21.64 -32.69 18.39
N CYS A 258 20.51 -32.96 19.06
CA CYS A 258 19.88 -32.00 19.94
C CYS A 258 20.85 -31.63 21.09
N PRO A 259 21.29 -30.36 21.20
CA PRO A 259 22.19 -29.97 22.27
C PRO A 259 21.48 -30.12 23.62
N ASP A 260 21.97 -31.00 24.49
CA ASP A 260 21.43 -31.22 25.85
C ASP A 260 21.48 -29.95 26.72
N SER A 261 22.23 -28.94 26.28
CA SER A 261 22.13 -27.57 26.75
C SER A 261 21.90 -26.67 25.55
N ILE A 262 20.89 -25.80 25.60
CA ILE A 262 20.87 -24.56 24.81
C ILE A 262 22.10 -23.76 25.26
N SER A 263 23.28 -24.10 24.76
CA SER A 263 24.45 -23.25 24.89
C SER A 263 24.16 -21.99 24.07
N ASP A 264 24.64 -20.86 24.57
CA ASP A 264 24.33 -19.52 24.07
C ASP A 264 24.73 -19.27 22.60
N ASP A 265 25.39 -20.24 21.94
CA ASP A 265 25.87 -20.14 20.55
C ASP A 265 24.94 -20.76 19.48
N TYR A 266 24.03 -21.68 19.83
CA TYR A 266 23.18 -22.39 18.83
C TYR A 266 21.83 -21.72 18.55
N THR A 267 21.66 -20.49 19.01
CA THR A 267 20.42 -19.68 18.99
C THR A 267 19.97 -19.16 17.63
N LEU A 268 20.47 -19.75 16.55
CA LEU A 268 20.23 -19.34 15.16
C LEU A 268 19.50 -20.39 14.32
N LEU A 269 18.96 -21.46 14.93
CA LEU A 269 18.07 -22.36 14.22
C LEU A 269 16.75 -21.63 13.89
N ASN A 270 16.73 -21.06 12.69
CA ASN A 270 15.63 -20.39 12.00
C ASN A 270 14.25 -20.68 12.61
N SER A 271 13.63 -19.66 13.21
CA SER A 271 12.29 -19.67 13.83
C SER A 271 11.22 -20.45 13.04
N TYR A 272 11.27 -20.44 11.70
CA TYR A 272 10.35 -21.24 10.90
C TYR A 272 10.70 -22.72 10.84
N VAL A 273 11.98 -23.11 10.82
CA VAL A 273 12.40 -24.52 10.95
C VAL A 273 11.82 -25.11 12.24
N MET A 274 11.86 -24.33 13.32
CA MET A 274 11.29 -24.72 14.61
C MET A 274 9.76 -24.85 14.56
N ALA A 275 9.06 -23.94 13.88
CA ALA A 275 7.62 -24.07 13.66
C ALA A 275 7.26 -25.29 12.80
N MET A 276 8.11 -25.65 11.83
CA MET A 276 7.91 -26.77 10.91
C MET A 276 8.37 -28.11 11.49
N SER A 277 8.94 -28.13 12.70
CA SER A 277 9.30 -29.37 13.38
C SER A 277 8.06 -30.23 13.65
N GLY A 278 8.20 -31.56 13.64
CA GLY A 278 7.07 -32.47 13.84
C GLY A 278 6.34 -32.23 15.18
N SER A 279 7.09 -31.90 16.23
CA SER A 279 6.56 -31.60 17.57
C SER A 279 5.79 -30.27 17.64
N ASN A 280 6.29 -29.19 17.04
CA ASN A 280 5.55 -27.92 17.01
C ASN A 280 4.38 -27.97 16.01
N TRP A 281 4.52 -28.66 14.88
CA TRP A 281 3.46 -28.80 13.88
C TRP A 281 2.22 -29.55 14.42
N LYS A 282 2.38 -30.47 15.37
CA LYS A 282 1.27 -31.13 16.09
C LYS A 282 0.42 -30.12 16.87
N ASN A 283 0.99 -28.99 17.30
CA ASN A 283 0.31 -27.94 18.07
C ASN A 283 -0.35 -26.85 17.21
N ARG A 284 -0.40 -27.01 15.88
CA ARG A 284 -0.91 -25.99 14.95
C ARG A 284 -2.43 -25.79 15.05
N PHE A 285 -2.85 -24.58 14.73
CA PHE A 285 -4.24 -24.22 14.48
C PHE A 285 -4.44 -24.06 12.98
N VAL A 286 -5.48 -24.67 12.40
CA VAL A 286 -5.77 -24.60 10.96
C VAL A 286 -7.13 -23.97 10.74
N PHE A 287 -7.22 -22.93 9.92
CA PHE A 287 -8.45 -22.24 9.57
C PHE A 287 -8.66 -22.30 8.05
N PRO A 288 -9.60 -23.12 7.55
CA PRO A 288 -9.96 -23.13 6.13
C PRO A 288 -10.37 -21.74 5.65
N LEU A 289 -9.92 -21.36 4.46
CA LEU A 289 -10.23 -20.08 3.83
C LEU A 289 -11.11 -20.31 2.60
N ASP A 290 -12.25 -19.63 2.54
CA ASP A 290 -13.14 -19.60 1.38
C ASP A 290 -12.94 -18.30 0.59
N PHE A 291 -12.58 -18.44 -0.69
CA PHE A 291 -12.23 -17.32 -1.56
C PHE A 291 -13.39 -16.97 -2.49
N LEU A 292 -13.56 -15.68 -2.74
CA LEU A 292 -14.41 -15.25 -3.85
C LEU A 292 -13.86 -15.80 -5.18
N PRO A 293 -14.73 -16.17 -6.12
CA PRO A 293 -14.30 -16.65 -7.44
C PRO A 293 -13.32 -15.69 -8.11
N GLN A 294 -12.13 -16.16 -8.46
CA GLN A 294 -11.09 -15.36 -9.14
C GLN A 294 -11.20 -15.44 -10.66
N GLU A 295 -11.68 -16.56 -11.19
CA GLU A 295 -11.79 -16.79 -12.63
C GLU A 295 -13.24 -16.54 -13.12
N GLY A 296 -13.37 -15.85 -14.26
CA GLY A 296 -14.66 -15.69 -14.94
C GLY A 296 -15.35 -14.34 -14.82
N TYR A 297 -14.61 -13.26 -14.49
CA TYR A 297 -15.23 -11.94 -14.35
C TYR A 297 -15.96 -11.42 -15.58
N CYS A 298 -15.74 -11.96 -16.77
CA CYS A 298 -16.67 -11.91 -17.90
C CYS A 298 -16.16 -12.86 -19.01
N PRO A 299 -17.01 -13.66 -19.69
CA PRO A 299 -16.59 -14.47 -20.84
C PRO A 299 -15.89 -13.60 -21.90
N LEU A 300 -14.70 -14.01 -22.35
CA LEU A 300 -13.84 -13.25 -23.27
C LEU A 300 -14.34 -13.25 -24.72
N ASP A 301 -15.33 -14.07 -25.02
CA ASP A 301 -15.66 -14.57 -26.35
C ASP A 301 -16.88 -13.91 -27.00
N ALA A 302 -17.58 -12.99 -26.32
CA ALA A 302 -18.84 -12.44 -26.87
C ALA A 302 -18.88 -10.92 -27.14
N ASN A 303 -18.05 -10.07 -26.51
CA ASN A 303 -18.04 -8.62 -26.77
C ASN A 303 -16.69 -8.00 -26.34
N ALA A 304 -16.18 -7.02 -27.09
CA ALA A 304 -15.08 -6.18 -26.60
C ALA A 304 -15.51 -5.54 -25.27
N ARG A 305 -14.76 -5.80 -24.20
CA ARG A 305 -15.01 -5.25 -22.86
C ARG A 305 -15.14 -3.74 -22.98
N LEU A 306 -16.19 -3.17 -22.37
CA LEU A 306 -16.42 -1.74 -22.37
C LEU A 306 -15.36 -1.07 -21.47
N PRO A 307 -14.46 -0.26 -22.04
CA PRO A 307 -13.33 0.27 -21.30
C PRO A 307 -13.74 1.46 -20.44
N MET A 308 -13.22 1.49 -19.22
CA MET A 308 -13.25 2.61 -18.29
C MET A 308 -11.83 2.79 -17.76
N ALA A 309 -11.40 4.02 -17.51
CA ALA A 309 -10.06 4.28 -17.00
C ALA A 309 -10.04 5.50 -16.07
N GLY A 310 -9.07 5.56 -15.16
CA GLY A 310 -8.86 6.72 -14.30
C GLY A 310 -8.58 6.35 -12.85
N SER A 311 -9.19 7.07 -11.92
CA SER A 311 -8.77 7.12 -10.52
C SER A 311 -8.50 5.78 -9.85
N GLU A 312 -7.34 5.67 -9.21
CA GLU A 312 -7.00 4.58 -8.29
C GLU A 312 -7.89 4.59 -7.05
N ILE A 313 -8.38 5.77 -6.61
CA ILE A 313 -9.27 5.89 -5.45
C ILE A 313 -10.63 5.24 -5.74
N ALA A 314 -11.14 5.31 -6.97
CA ALA A 314 -12.39 4.66 -7.35
C ALA A 314 -12.24 3.15 -7.63
N ALA A 315 -11.01 2.64 -7.77
CA ALA A 315 -10.74 1.33 -8.33
C ALA A 315 -11.35 0.18 -7.51
N GLU A 316 -11.24 0.20 -6.18
CA GLU A 316 -11.79 -0.85 -5.31
C GLU A 316 -13.31 -0.97 -5.46
N ALA A 317 -14.04 0.16 -5.57
CA ALA A 317 -15.48 0.16 -5.82
C ALA A 317 -15.82 -0.41 -7.21
N VAL A 318 -15.15 0.09 -8.27
CA VAL A 318 -15.42 -0.37 -9.64
C VAL A 318 -15.10 -1.86 -9.81
N TYR A 319 -13.99 -2.34 -9.24
CA TYR A 319 -13.65 -3.76 -9.24
C TYR A 319 -14.64 -4.62 -8.46
N ARG A 320 -15.34 -4.06 -7.47
CA ARG A 320 -16.42 -4.76 -6.76
C ARG A 320 -17.71 -4.86 -7.59
N TRP A 321 -17.91 -3.92 -8.51
CA TRP A 321 -19.11 -3.81 -9.35
C TRP A 321 -19.04 -4.59 -10.65
N ILE A 322 -17.88 -4.61 -11.33
CA ILE A 322 -17.66 -5.36 -12.59
C ILE A 322 -18.18 -6.81 -12.54
N PRO A 323 -17.93 -7.60 -11.47
CA PRO A 323 -18.42 -8.97 -11.39
C PRO A 323 -19.94 -9.05 -11.42
N ALA A 324 -20.62 -8.14 -10.70
CA ALA A 324 -22.08 -8.09 -10.67
C ALA A 324 -22.65 -7.67 -12.04
N LEU A 325 -22.02 -6.70 -12.70
CA LEU A 325 -22.35 -6.24 -14.06
C LEU A 325 -22.20 -7.34 -15.11
N CYS A 326 -21.38 -8.35 -14.86
CA CYS A 326 -21.05 -9.43 -15.79
C CYS A 326 -21.95 -10.67 -15.68
N THR A 327 -23.01 -10.64 -14.86
CA THR A 327 -23.91 -11.78 -14.66
C THR A 327 -25.27 -11.59 -15.36
N GLY A 328 -25.87 -12.70 -15.83
CA GLY A 328 -27.23 -12.74 -16.39
C GLY A 328 -27.34 -12.38 -17.88
N ALA A 329 -28.57 -12.42 -18.41
CA ALA A 329 -28.86 -12.19 -19.84
C ALA A 329 -28.61 -10.74 -20.32
N ALA A 330 -28.45 -9.80 -19.40
CA ALA A 330 -28.15 -8.39 -19.66
C ALA A 330 -26.72 -8.00 -19.23
N ALA A 331 -25.81 -8.97 -19.17
CA ALA A 331 -24.42 -8.74 -18.76
C ALA A 331 -23.75 -7.63 -19.58
N ILE A 332 -22.95 -6.83 -18.90
CA ILE A 332 -22.19 -5.71 -19.45
C ILE A 332 -20.71 -6.00 -19.23
N PRO A 333 -20.05 -6.73 -20.16
CA PRO A 333 -18.61 -6.94 -20.09
C PRO A 333 -17.88 -5.61 -20.04
N SER A 334 -17.24 -5.34 -18.91
CA SER A 334 -16.62 -4.07 -18.59
C SER A 334 -15.21 -4.30 -18.09
N SER A 335 -14.33 -3.34 -18.32
CA SER A 335 -12.96 -3.35 -17.78
C SER A 335 -12.62 -1.99 -17.20
N TYR A 336 -11.90 -2.00 -16.08
CA TYR A 336 -11.39 -0.79 -15.46
C TYR A 336 -9.87 -0.82 -15.42
N THR A 337 -9.24 0.19 -16.03
CA THR A 337 -7.80 0.37 -16.02
C THR A 337 -7.47 1.58 -15.16
N PRO A 338 -6.98 1.37 -13.93
CA PRO A 338 -6.63 2.47 -13.07
C PRO A 338 -5.32 3.06 -13.60
N VAL A 339 -5.35 4.37 -13.85
CA VAL A 339 -4.27 5.18 -14.42
C VAL A 339 -4.37 6.57 -13.81
N GLY A 340 -3.29 7.33 -13.81
CA GLY A 340 -3.32 8.72 -13.32
C GLY A 340 -4.45 9.51 -13.97
N GLU A 341 -5.24 10.25 -13.17
CA GLU A 341 -6.46 10.92 -13.65
C GLU A 341 -6.14 11.98 -14.72
N GLY A 342 -4.96 12.61 -14.67
CA GLY A 342 -4.49 13.51 -15.71
C GLY A 342 -4.27 12.79 -17.05
N GLU A 343 -3.71 11.58 -17.03
CA GLU A 343 -3.57 10.74 -18.22
C GLU A 343 -4.92 10.25 -18.75
N ALA A 344 -5.83 9.84 -17.86
CA ALA A 344 -7.18 9.46 -18.26
C ALA A 344 -7.90 10.61 -18.97
N ARG A 345 -7.85 11.83 -18.41
CA ARG A 345 -8.39 13.02 -19.07
C ARG A 345 -7.74 13.27 -20.42
N ARG A 346 -6.40 13.22 -20.54
CA ARG A 346 -5.71 13.35 -21.84
C ARG A 346 -6.20 12.35 -22.88
N GLN A 347 -6.36 11.08 -22.51
CA GLN A 347 -6.89 10.06 -23.42
C GLN A 347 -8.34 10.33 -23.81
N TYR A 348 -9.15 10.87 -22.90
CA TYR A 348 -10.51 11.31 -23.20
C TYR A 348 -10.53 12.47 -24.21
N HIS A 349 -9.67 13.49 -24.02
CA HIS A 349 -9.52 14.63 -24.94
C HIS A 349 -9.08 14.18 -26.33
N GLN A 350 -8.18 13.21 -26.42
CA GLN A 350 -7.71 12.62 -27.67
C GLN A 350 -8.73 11.67 -28.34
N GLY A 351 -9.88 11.43 -27.71
CA GLY A 351 -10.90 10.50 -28.21
C GLY A 351 -10.54 9.02 -28.07
N LEU A 352 -9.45 8.70 -27.36
CA LEU A 352 -9.02 7.32 -27.08
C LEU A 352 -9.87 6.66 -25.99
N GLN A 353 -10.47 7.48 -25.11
CA GLN A 353 -11.43 7.04 -24.09
C GLN A 353 -12.76 7.79 -24.22
N SER A 354 -13.84 7.16 -23.78
CA SER A 354 -15.19 7.77 -23.74
C SER A 354 -15.84 7.75 -22.36
N PHE A 355 -15.16 7.12 -21.39
CA PHE A 355 -15.58 7.04 -20.00
C PHE A 355 -14.32 7.09 -19.16
N VAL A 356 -14.12 8.19 -18.44
CA VAL A 356 -12.98 8.36 -17.54
C VAL A 356 -13.43 8.78 -16.15
N VAL A 357 -12.72 8.32 -15.13
CA VAL A 357 -13.06 8.55 -13.73
C VAL A 357 -12.01 9.42 -13.07
N GLY A 358 -12.43 10.49 -12.39
CA GLY A 358 -11.53 11.36 -11.63
C GLY A 358 -12.30 12.33 -10.74
N SER A 359 -11.58 13.02 -9.85
CA SER A 359 -12.19 13.99 -8.93
C SER A 359 -12.20 15.41 -9.49
N ARG A 360 -11.32 15.71 -10.46
CA ARG A 360 -11.36 16.92 -11.27
C ARG A 360 -12.10 16.67 -12.59
N PRO A 361 -12.99 17.59 -13.01
CA PRO A 361 -13.77 17.39 -14.23
C PRO A 361 -12.90 17.48 -15.49
N VAL A 362 -13.26 16.70 -16.50
CA VAL A 362 -13.02 17.07 -17.91
C VAL A 362 -13.74 18.39 -18.18
N ARG A 363 -13.02 19.48 -18.45
CA ARG A 363 -13.65 20.79 -18.63
C ARG A 363 -14.12 21.01 -20.07
N PRO A 364 -15.18 21.80 -20.31
CA PRO A 364 -15.68 22.06 -21.66
C PRO A 364 -14.66 22.77 -22.56
N GLU A 365 -13.75 23.58 -22.01
CA GLU A 365 -12.69 24.23 -22.79
C GLU A 365 -11.62 23.26 -23.32
N ASP A 366 -11.51 22.07 -22.73
CA ASP A 366 -10.50 21.08 -23.06
C ASP A 366 -11.01 20.03 -24.06
N THR A 367 -12.30 20.04 -24.42
CA THR A 367 -12.88 19.07 -25.36
C THR A 367 -14.09 19.60 -26.11
N ASP A 368 -14.16 19.32 -27.41
CA ASP A 368 -15.33 19.63 -28.24
C ASP A 368 -16.51 18.66 -28.00
N ARG A 369 -16.33 17.63 -27.18
CA ARG A 369 -17.37 16.64 -26.87
C ARG A 369 -18.19 17.12 -25.68
N ALA A 370 -19.50 17.30 -25.89
CA ALA A 370 -20.42 17.51 -24.77
C ALA A 370 -20.28 16.36 -23.75
N THR A 371 -19.82 16.71 -22.56
CA THR A 371 -19.40 15.75 -21.52
C THR A 371 -20.20 16.03 -20.26
N ALA A 372 -20.82 14.98 -19.71
CA ALA A 372 -21.54 15.05 -18.45
C ALA A 372 -20.80 14.26 -17.36
N HIS A 373 -20.90 14.73 -16.12
CA HIS A 373 -20.17 14.18 -14.98
C HIS A 373 -21.13 13.54 -13.97
N ALA A 374 -21.00 12.24 -13.79
CA ALA A 374 -21.82 11.43 -12.89
C ALA A 374 -21.01 11.05 -11.64
N PRO A 375 -21.44 11.42 -10.41
CA PRO A 375 -20.85 10.89 -9.18
C PRO A 375 -20.89 9.35 -9.18
N LEU A 376 -19.78 8.70 -8.83
CA LEU A 376 -19.69 7.24 -8.69
C LEU A 376 -19.51 6.84 -7.23
N SER A 377 -18.52 7.44 -6.56
CA SER A 377 -18.11 7.10 -5.20
C SER A 377 -17.61 8.35 -4.47
N ILE A 378 -17.77 8.35 -3.13
CA ILE A 378 -17.06 9.28 -2.26
C ILE A 378 -16.04 8.47 -1.48
N GLY A 379 -14.77 8.69 -1.76
CA GLY A 379 -13.64 8.03 -1.11
C GLY A 379 -12.70 9.06 -0.52
N GLY A 380 -11.42 8.71 -0.46
CA GLY A 380 -10.40 9.68 -0.10
C GLY A 380 -9.01 9.08 0.01
N PHE A 381 -8.01 9.94 -0.06
CA PHE A 381 -6.64 9.59 0.26
C PHE A 381 -6.38 9.70 1.77
N VAL A 382 -5.44 8.91 2.25
CA VAL A 382 -5.03 8.83 3.64
C VAL A 382 -3.52 8.78 3.75
N PHE A 383 -2.98 9.33 4.84
CA PHE A 383 -1.62 9.06 5.25
C PHE A 383 -1.63 7.82 6.14
N ALA A 384 -1.41 6.67 5.52
CA ALA A 384 -1.33 5.40 6.21
C ALA A 384 0.09 5.16 6.71
N TYR A 385 0.24 4.49 7.84
CA TYR A 385 1.54 4.27 8.47
C TYR A 385 1.64 2.89 9.12
N MET A 386 2.89 2.43 9.23
CA MET A 386 3.25 1.22 9.96
C MET A 386 4.42 1.57 10.87
N ILE A 387 4.12 1.83 12.14
CA ILE A 387 5.10 2.20 13.16
C ILE A 387 4.94 1.24 14.33
N ASP A 388 6.01 0.52 14.66
CA ASP A 388 6.06 -0.33 15.84
C ASP A 388 6.75 0.40 17.00
N ARG A 389 6.38 0.05 18.23
CA ARG A 389 7.17 0.40 19.40
C ARG A 389 8.24 -0.67 19.64
N PRO A 390 9.47 -0.27 20.02
CA PRO A 390 10.53 -1.20 20.42
C PRO A 390 10.10 -2.17 21.52
N ASP A 391 10.87 -3.25 21.69
CA ASP A 391 10.69 -4.23 22.76
C ASP A 391 9.30 -4.88 22.79
N ASN A 392 8.68 -5.04 21.63
CA ASN A 392 7.36 -5.64 21.44
C ASN A 392 6.23 -4.90 22.19
N GLN A 393 6.37 -3.59 22.41
CA GLN A 393 5.34 -2.75 23.04
C GLN A 393 4.16 -2.40 22.11
N GLN A 394 3.87 -3.28 21.14
CA GLN A 394 2.79 -3.17 20.15
C GLN A 394 2.98 -2.05 19.11
N GLN A 395 2.13 -2.09 18.09
CA GLN A 395 2.08 -1.12 17.01
C GLN A 395 1.48 0.21 17.49
N VAL A 396 1.98 1.33 16.97
CA VAL A 396 1.35 2.66 17.15
C VAL A 396 0.01 2.68 16.42
N THR A 397 -1.04 3.08 17.13
CA THR A 397 -2.42 3.14 16.61
C THR A 397 -2.96 4.55 16.47
N HIS A 398 -2.25 5.54 17.00
CA HIS A 398 -2.61 6.96 16.92
C HIS A 398 -1.44 7.77 16.39
N LEU A 399 -1.70 8.58 15.37
CA LEU A 399 -0.73 9.48 14.76
C LEU A 399 -1.47 10.72 14.28
N ARG A 400 -0.94 11.90 14.59
CA ARG A 400 -1.47 13.19 14.19
C ARG A 400 -0.49 13.90 13.27
N LEU A 401 -0.99 14.39 12.15
CA LEU A 401 -0.21 15.16 11.17
C LEU A 401 -0.93 16.46 10.83
N ASN A 402 -0.17 17.54 10.75
CA ASN A 402 -0.64 18.78 10.14
C ASN A 402 -0.03 18.96 8.75
N ALA A 403 -0.50 19.98 8.02
CA ALA A 403 -0.03 20.28 6.68
C ALA A 403 1.49 20.53 6.64
N ARG A 404 2.07 21.27 7.59
CA ARG A 404 3.52 21.59 7.56
C ARG A 404 4.40 20.35 7.74
N LEU A 405 4.01 19.41 8.61
CA LEU A 405 4.71 18.12 8.75
C LEU A 405 4.65 17.29 7.48
N VAL A 406 3.50 17.26 6.81
CA VAL A 406 3.37 16.60 5.50
C VAL A 406 4.21 17.32 4.44
N ALA A 407 4.24 18.65 4.44
CA ALA A 407 5.09 19.43 3.54
C ALA A 407 6.57 19.07 3.72
N LYS A 408 7.07 18.98 4.96
CA LYS A 408 8.45 18.55 5.27
C LYS A 408 8.75 17.14 4.73
N LEU A 409 7.82 16.21 4.89
CA LEU A 409 7.92 14.83 4.40
C LEU A 409 8.01 14.76 2.87
N ILE A 410 7.08 15.41 2.14
CA ILE A 410 7.03 15.30 0.68
C ILE A 410 8.09 16.14 -0.05
N THR A 411 8.61 17.18 0.60
CA THR A 411 9.70 18.02 0.06
C THR A 411 11.09 17.54 0.46
N GLN A 412 11.22 16.34 1.04
CA GLN A 412 12.51 15.76 1.41
C GLN A 412 13.34 16.73 2.29
N SER A 413 12.68 17.33 3.30
CA SER A 413 13.28 18.37 4.14
C SER A 413 13.91 17.86 5.43
N TYR A 414 13.74 16.58 5.75
CA TYR A 414 14.47 15.91 6.83
C TYR A 414 15.91 15.60 6.41
N ARG A 415 16.81 15.32 7.36
CA ARG A 415 18.21 14.98 7.04
C ARG A 415 18.43 13.51 6.67
N GLY A 416 17.56 12.61 7.12
CA GLY A 416 17.86 11.18 7.13
C GLY A 416 18.91 10.87 8.20
N ARG A 417 19.07 9.59 8.53
CA ARG A 417 20.12 9.13 9.45
C ARG A 417 21.34 8.75 8.62
N TRP A 418 22.43 9.49 8.77
CA TRP A 418 23.69 9.26 8.08
C TRP A 418 24.73 8.70 9.07
N GLY A 419 25.26 7.51 8.79
CA GLY A 419 26.23 6.82 9.62
C GLY A 419 27.63 7.43 9.49
N GLY A 420 28.02 8.22 10.48
CA GLY A 420 29.34 8.85 10.61
C GLY A 420 29.47 10.06 9.68
N GLU A 421 29.81 11.24 10.20
CA GLU A 421 30.09 12.41 9.36
C GLU A 421 31.43 12.20 8.61
N PRO A 422 31.47 11.93 7.29
CA PRO A 422 32.60 12.42 6.52
C PRO A 422 32.41 13.94 6.41
N ASP A 423 33.52 14.65 6.48
CA ASP A 423 33.60 16.08 6.20
C ASP A 423 32.79 16.45 4.94
N LEU A 424 31.68 17.16 5.15
CA LEU A 424 30.76 17.62 4.10
C LEU A 424 31.35 18.78 3.26
N SER A 425 32.62 19.15 3.47
CA SER A 425 33.28 20.26 2.77
C SER A 425 33.34 20.11 1.24
N GLY A 426 33.20 18.87 0.72
CA GLY A 426 33.14 18.56 -0.70
C GLY A 426 31.74 18.34 -1.29
N VAL A 427 30.67 18.43 -0.49
CA VAL A 427 29.29 18.14 -0.92
C VAL A 427 28.61 19.42 -1.45
N ASP A 428 27.77 19.26 -2.47
CA ASP A 428 27.03 20.33 -3.17
C ASP A 428 26.44 21.37 -2.18
N PRO A 429 26.56 22.69 -2.45
CA PRO A 429 25.97 23.74 -1.62
C PRO A 429 24.47 23.56 -1.29
N THR A 430 23.71 22.83 -2.12
CA THR A 430 22.32 22.44 -1.87
C THR A 430 22.15 21.51 -0.67
N THR A 431 23.19 20.87 -0.14
CA THR A 431 23.15 19.99 1.04
C THR A 431 23.55 20.69 2.34
N ARG A 432 24.08 21.93 2.27
CA ARG A 432 24.51 22.71 3.45
C ARG A 432 23.36 23.10 4.39
N PHE A 433 22.11 22.96 3.97
CA PHE A 433 20.95 23.20 4.82
C PHE A 433 20.62 22.01 5.73
N LEU A 434 21.03 20.79 5.34
CA LEU A 434 20.71 19.53 6.03
C LEU A 434 21.25 19.41 7.47
N PRO A 435 22.45 19.92 7.83
CA PRO A 435 22.97 19.80 9.20
C PRO A 435 22.09 20.45 10.28
N ASN A 436 21.20 21.36 9.90
CA ASN A 436 20.29 22.03 10.83
C ASN A 436 18.87 21.43 10.85
N GLN A 437 18.65 20.33 10.12
CA GLN A 437 17.35 19.67 10.03
C GLN A 437 17.25 18.47 10.99
N PRO A 438 16.05 18.15 11.50
CA PRO A 438 15.84 16.88 12.18
C PRO A 438 16.13 15.69 11.25
N GLU A 439 16.69 14.61 11.79
CA GLU A 439 17.01 13.41 11.02
C GLU A 439 15.77 12.75 10.40
N THR A 440 14.69 12.70 11.16
CA THR A 440 13.45 12.02 10.79
C THR A 440 12.26 12.76 11.39
N LEU A 441 11.05 12.35 11.02
CA LEU A 441 9.84 12.85 11.67
C LEU A 441 9.87 12.70 13.21
N PHE A 442 10.50 11.65 13.73
CA PHE A 442 10.59 11.40 15.18
C PHE A 442 11.53 12.36 15.92
N GLY A 443 12.43 13.04 15.20
CA GLY A 443 13.26 14.11 15.74
C GLY A 443 12.64 15.51 15.61
N ASP A 444 11.54 15.64 14.88
CA ASP A 444 10.87 16.93 14.64
C ASP A 444 10.06 17.37 15.86
N GLN A 445 10.38 18.55 16.38
CA GLN A 445 9.74 19.10 17.57
C GLN A 445 8.26 19.43 17.35
N GLU A 446 7.87 19.78 16.13
CA GLU A 446 6.47 19.95 15.76
C GLU A 446 5.71 18.63 15.87
N PHE A 447 6.28 17.57 15.31
CA PHE A 447 5.69 16.24 15.36
C PHE A 447 5.54 15.74 16.80
N LEU A 448 6.59 15.89 17.61
CA LEU A 448 6.57 15.51 19.03
C LEU A 448 5.57 16.32 19.84
N SER A 449 5.37 17.61 19.51
CA SER A 449 4.36 18.44 20.17
C SER A 449 2.92 17.97 19.90
N LEU A 450 2.67 17.37 18.72
CA LEU A 450 1.38 16.82 18.33
C LEU A 450 1.18 15.38 18.80
N ASN A 451 2.28 14.63 18.97
CA ASN A 451 2.30 13.21 19.31
C ASN A 451 3.23 12.95 20.53
N PRO A 452 2.88 13.48 21.72
CA PRO A 452 3.77 13.40 22.88
C PRO A 452 4.04 11.96 23.35
N ASP A 453 3.14 11.02 23.06
CA ASP A 453 3.28 9.58 23.37
C ASP A 453 4.33 8.86 22.49
N LEU A 454 4.84 9.54 21.46
CA LEU A 454 5.92 9.05 20.60
C LEU A 454 7.28 9.70 20.94
N THR A 455 7.34 10.50 22.01
CA THR A 455 8.59 11.11 22.49
C THR A 455 9.57 10.04 22.97
N GLY A 456 10.82 10.11 22.51
CA GLY A 456 11.86 9.16 22.87
C GLY A 456 11.78 7.82 22.13
N LEU A 457 10.90 7.71 21.13
CA LEU A 457 10.86 6.57 20.22
C LEU A 457 12.14 6.55 19.37
N ILE A 458 12.96 5.52 19.54
CA ILE A 458 14.20 5.31 18.79
C ILE A 458 13.99 4.12 17.87
N LEU A 459 14.00 4.36 16.56
CA LEU A 459 13.88 3.34 15.52
C LEU A 459 15.10 3.41 14.59
N ASP A 460 15.60 2.28 14.10
CA ASP A 460 16.76 2.28 13.20
C ASP A 460 16.43 2.73 11.79
N SER A 461 15.16 2.60 11.39
CA SER A 461 14.65 3.06 10.10
C SER A 461 14.25 4.53 10.14
N THR A 462 14.55 5.24 9.06
CA THR A 462 14.31 6.68 8.96
C THR A 462 12.98 6.97 8.30
N MET A 463 12.02 7.50 9.06
CA MET A 463 10.78 8.04 8.48
C MET A 463 11.01 9.49 8.06
N SER A 464 11.84 9.68 7.03
CA SER A 464 12.21 10.98 6.45
C SER A 464 11.45 11.31 5.17
N THR A 465 10.91 10.31 4.46
CA THR A 465 10.03 10.51 3.30
C THR A 465 8.88 9.51 3.29
N PRO A 466 7.73 9.85 2.67
CA PRO A 466 6.63 8.93 2.50
C PRO A 466 6.76 8.06 1.23
N LEU A 467 6.09 6.92 1.23
CA LEU A 467 5.75 6.18 0.01
C LEU A 467 4.71 6.98 -0.78
N LEU A 468 5.03 7.38 -2.02
CA LEU A 468 4.18 8.22 -2.86
C LEU A 468 3.79 7.52 -4.16
N VAL A 469 2.64 7.96 -4.69
CA VAL A 469 2.19 7.56 -6.02
C VAL A 469 2.97 8.30 -7.11
N THR A 470 3.16 7.66 -8.25
CA THR A 470 3.79 8.25 -9.43
C THR A 470 2.79 8.62 -10.50
N GLY A 471 3.13 9.65 -11.27
CA GLY A 471 2.38 10.08 -12.44
C GLY A 471 1.51 11.30 -12.15
N ASP A 472 0.95 11.83 -13.23
CA ASP A 472 0.03 12.97 -13.20
C ASP A 472 -1.36 12.50 -12.74
N GLY A 473 -1.86 13.09 -11.66
CA GLY A 473 -3.12 12.70 -11.05
C GLY A 473 -3.76 13.79 -10.19
N ASP A 474 -4.99 13.52 -9.78
CA ASP A 474 -5.76 14.47 -8.97
C ASP A 474 -5.32 14.45 -7.49
N LEU A 475 -4.76 13.33 -7.03
CA LEU A 475 -4.30 13.17 -5.64
C LEU A 475 -3.13 14.09 -5.28
N PRO A 476 -2.03 14.17 -6.05
CA PRO A 476 -0.97 15.16 -5.79
C PRO A 476 -1.50 16.60 -5.76
N HIS A 477 -2.42 16.93 -6.66
CA HIS A 477 -3.05 18.25 -6.71
C HIS A 477 -3.85 18.54 -5.44
N ALA A 478 -4.64 17.57 -4.99
CA ALA A 478 -5.43 17.67 -3.78
C ALA A 478 -4.54 17.83 -2.53
N VAL A 479 -3.51 17.01 -2.39
CA VAL A 479 -2.55 17.09 -1.28
C VAL A 479 -1.86 18.46 -1.25
N THR A 480 -1.29 18.90 -2.38
CA THR A 480 -0.57 20.18 -2.43
C THR A 480 -1.50 21.39 -2.26
N SER A 481 -2.74 21.32 -2.73
CA SER A 481 -3.75 22.35 -2.47
C SER A 481 -4.11 22.45 -0.98
N TRP A 482 -4.21 21.30 -0.29
CA TRP A 482 -4.41 21.26 1.16
C TRP A 482 -3.21 21.87 1.91
N LEU A 483 -1.98 21.59 1.47
CA LEU A 483 -0.79 22.21 2.03
C LEU A 483 -0.82 23.74 1.88
N LEU A 484 -1.20 24.24 0.71
CA LEU A 484 -1.26 25.68 0.45
C LEU A 484 -2.38 26.41 1.21
N ALA A 485 -3.40 25.69 1.64
CA ALA A 485 -4.49 26.26 2.44
C ALA A 485 -4.10 26.49 3.91
N ASP A 486 -3.09 25.78 4.41
CA ASP A 486 -2.52 26.03 5.73
C ASP A 486 -1.43 27.12 5.65
N PRO A 487 -1.57 28.26 6.37
CA PRO A 487 -0.62 29.37 6.27
C PRO A 487 0.82 29.01 6.67
N ASP A 488 0.98 28.10 7.64
CA ASP A 488 2.28 27.70 8.17
C ASP A 488 3.01 26.79 7.17
N ALA A 489 2.30 25.85 6.54
CA ALA A 489 2.81 25.02 5.45
C ALA A 489 3.12 25.85 4.21
N ALA A 490 2.23 26.77 3.81
CA ALA A 490 2.44 27.65 2.67
C ALA A 490 3.67 28.57 2.86
N ALA A 491 3.89 29.09 4.08
CA ALA A 491 5.08 29.87 4.40
C ALA A 491 6.36 29.02 4.38
N PHE A 492 6.29 27.78 4.88
CA PHE A 492 7.39 26.83 4.86
C PHE A 492 7.82 26.49 3.43
N LEU A 493 6.88 26.14 2.54
CA LEU A 493 7.15 25.85 1.12
C LEU A 493 7.81 27.03 0.39
N LYS A 494 7.59 28.26 0.86
CA LYS A 494 8.23 29.49 0.35
C LYS A 494 9.60 29.79 0.98
N GLY A 495 10.13 28.90 1.82
CA GLY A 495 11.46 29.03 2.43
C GLY A 495 11.47 29.64 3.83
N THR A 496 10.32 29.96 4.41
CA THR A 496 10.26 30.45 5.80
C THR A 496 10.57 29.31 6.75
N PRO A 497 11.59 29.41 7.63
CA PRO A 497 11.83 28.38 8.64
C PRO A 497 10.64 28.24 9.57
N ASP A 498 10.38 27.03 10.06
CA ASP A 498 9.45 26.87 11.17
C ASP A 498 10.00 27.47 12.47
N GLN A 499 9.22 27.40 13.54
CA GLN A 499 9.61 27.98 14.83
C GLN A 499 10.80 27.27 15.52
N TRP A 500 11.20 26.09 15.04
CA TRP A 500 12.35 25.33 15.53
C TRP A 500 13.56 25.44 14.59
N GLY A 501 13.44 26.16 13.47
CA GLY A 501 14.51 26.42 12.52
C GLY A 501 14.57 25.44 11.34
N THR A 502 13.66 24.47 11.25
CA THR A 502 13.57 23.54 10.11
C THR A 502 13.18 24.32 8.87
N LYS A 503 13.87 24.06 7.75
CA LYS A 503 13.65 24.75 6.46
C LYS A 503 13.23 23.78 5.37
N VAL A 504 12.51 24.28 4.37
CA VAL A 504 12.25 23.49 3.16
C VAL A 504 13.55 23.17 2.45
N ASN A 505 13.63 21.98 1.84
CA ASN A 505 14.68 21.65 0.90
C ASN A 505 14.76 22.72 -0.20
N PRO A 506 15.92 23.39 -0.40
CA PRO A 506 16.07 24.44 -1.40
C PRO A 506 15.65 24.04 -2.81
N ALA A 507 15.76 22.75 -3.15
CA ALA A 507 15.31 22.21 -4.44
C ALA A 507 13.79 22.30 -4.67
N PHE A 508 13.00 22.61 -3.64
CA PHE A 508 11.56 22.76 -3.71
C PHE A 508 11.07 24.22 -3.62
N LEU A 509 11.97 25.21 -3.51
CA LEU A 509 11.58 26.63 -3.41
C LEU A 509 10.86 27.15 -4.66
N ASP A 510 11.18 26.60 -5.82
CA ASP A 510 10.56 26.90 -7.11
C ASP A 510 9.57 25.80 -7.54
N TRP A 511 9.11 24.95 -6.61
CA TRP A 511 8.20 23.85 -6.94
C TRP A 511 6.84 24.40 -7.39
N PRO A 512 6.39 24.12 -8.64
CA PRO A 512 5.08 24.57 -9.10
C PRO A 512 3.97 23.92 -8.26
N THR A 513 3.30 24.74 -7.46
CA THR A 513 2.20 24.29 -6.58
C THR A 513 0.92 25.11 -6.83
N PRO A 514 -0.28 24.50 -6.75
CA PRO A 514 -0.51 23.07 -6.55
C PRO A 514 0.02 22.22 -7.71
N ALA A 515 0.57 21.05 -7.39
CA ALA A 515 1.30 20.18 -8.31
C ALA A 515 0.43 18.99 -8.70
N ASP A 516 0.40 18.63 -9.98
CA ASP A 516 -0.35 17.47 -10.48
C ASP A 516 0.45 16.15 -10.36
N GLN A 517 1.70 16.22 -9.91
CA GLN A 517 2.53 15.05 -9.60
C GLN A 517 3.41 15.34 -8.37
N PHE A 518 3.82 14.28 -7.66
CA PHE A 518 4.85 14.41 -6.64
C PHE A 518 6.23 14.43 -7.31
N ASP A 519 6.94 15.54 -7.15
CA ASP A 519 8.32 15.67 -7.62
C ASP A 519 9.30 15.22 -6.54
N TYR A 520 10.38 14.59 -6.98
CA TYR A 520 11.55 14.33 -6.12
C TYR A 520 12.68 15.16 -6.71
N ARG A 521 12.99 16.25 -6.03
CA ARG A 521 13.87 17.30 -6.54
C ARG A 521 15.20 17.34 -5.81
N ASP A 522 15.35 16.57 -4.73
CA ASP A 522 16.63 16.39 -4.06
C ASP A 522 17.63 15.71 -5.00
N THR A 523 18.72 16.41 -5.29
CA THR A 523 19.81 15.97 -6.18
C THR A 523 20.95 15.31 -5.41
N PHE A 524 20.73 14.93 -4.14
CA PHE A 524 21.76 14.32 -3.31
C PHE A 524 22.09 12.90 -3.75
N VAL A 525 22.98 12.80 -4.73
CA VAL A 525 23.67 11.56 -5.11
C VAL A 525 24.73 11.27 -4.07
N GLY A 526 24.49 10.32 -3.16
CA GLY A 526 25.61 9.70 -2.46
C GLY A 526 26.53 9.04 -3.48
N ASN A 527 27.84 9.06 -3.24
CA ASN A 527 28.85 8.60 -4.20
C ASN A 527 28.53 7.18 -4.74
N ARG A 528 27.84 7.11 -5.89
CA ARG A 528 27.47 5.85 -6.57
C ARG A 528 28.70 5.11 -7.11
N ASP A 529 29.83 5.80 -7.23
CA ASP A 529 31.10 5.23 -7.67
C ASP A 529 31.90 4.60 -6.53
N ALA A 530 31.45 4.73 -5.28
CA ALA A 530 31.84 3.82 -4.20
C ALA A 530 31.18 2.45 -4.44
N ARG A 531 31.59 1.78 -5.53
CA ARG A 531 31.30 0.37 -5.71
C ARG A 531 31.94 -0.36 -4.54
N PRO A 532 31.19 -1.23 -3.83
CA PRO A 532 31.83 -2.14 -2.90
C PRO A 532 32.92 -2.87 -3.65
N ALA A 533 34.12 -2.93 -3.07
CA ALA A 533 35.04 -3.98 -3.48
C ALA A 533 34.35 -5.35 -3.23
N LYS A 534 34.87 -6.42 -3.83
CA LYS A 534 34.27 -7.77 -3.68
C LYS A 534 34.16 -8.24 -2.21
N ASP A 535 34.85 -7.56 -1.29
CA ASP A 535 34.78 -7.78 0.17
C ASP A 535 33.61 -7.02 0.86
N GLY A 536 32.78 -6.31 0.11
CA GLY A 536 31.63 -5.55 0.63
C GLY A 536 31.98 -4.24 1.32
N GLN A 537 33.23 -3.78 1.20
CA GLN A 537 33.70 -2.55 1.81
C GLN A 537 33.79 -1.40 0.82
N CYS A 538 33.40 -0.22 1.30
CA CYS A 538 33.50 1.08 0.66
C CYS A 538 34.64 1.82 1.35
N THR A 539 35.59 2.34 0.57
CA THR A 539 36.65 3.20 1.07
C THR A 539 36.26 4.65 0.90
N VAL A 540 36.29 5.41 1.99
CA VAL A 540 36.21 6.87 1.95
C VAL A 540 37.56 7.42 2.41
N THR A 541 38.16 8.31 1.64
CA THR A 541 39.36 9.03 2.07
C THR A 541 38.92 10.18 2.96
N ASN A 542 39.37 10.17 4.21
CA ASN A 542 39.16 11.28 5.13
C ASN A 542 39.89 12.52 4.57
N PRO A 543 39.18 13.59 4.18
CA PRO A 543 39.80 14.72 3.48
C PRO A 543 40.68 15.57 4.40
N THR A 544 40.56 15.42 5.72
CA THR A 544 41.39 16.15 6.70
C THR A 544 42.68 15.41 7.03
N THR A 545 42.65 14.08 7.10
CA THR A 545 43.81 13.26 7.50
C THR A 545 44.48 12.52 6.34
N GLY A 546 43.81 12.42 5.19
CA GLY A 546 44.23 11.60 4.05
C GLY A 546 44.14 10.09 4.30
N ALA A 547 43.60 9.66 5.45
CA ALA A 547 43.46 8.24 5.78
C ALA A 547 42.32 7.60 5.00
N GLU A 548 42.53 6.40 4.48
CA GLU A 548 41.45 5.57 3.94
C GLU A 548 40.71 4.87 5.08
N GLU A 549 39.44 5.20 5.25
CA GLU A 549 38.54 4.53 6.20
C GLU A 549 37.65 3.55 5.43
N ARG A 550 37.59 2.30 5.91
CA ARG A 550 36.77 1.24 5.29
C ARG A 550 35.43 1.08 6.02
N TYR A 551 34.34 1.05 5.27
CA TYR A 551 32.96 0.94 5.76
C TYR A 551 32.18 -0.15 5.03
N THR A 552 31.22 -0.80 5.67
CA THR A 552 30.29 -1.70 4.96
C THR A 552 29.32 -0.89 4.08
N CYS A 553 29.38 -1.08 2.76
CA CYS A 553 28.60 -0.29 1.79
C CYS A 553 27.08 -0.40 1.97
N ALA A 554 26.60 -1.54 2.47
CA ALA A 554 25.17 -1.78 2.71
C ALA A 554 24.54 -0.77 3.68
N ARG A 555 25.31 -0.24 4.64
CA ARG A 555 24.81 0.73 5.64
C ARG A 555 24.65 2.16 5.10
N HIS A 556 25.46 2.59 4.12
CA HIS A 556 25.40 3.97 3.59
C HIS A 556 24.33 4.18 2.52
N ALA A 557 23.95 3.14 1.79
CA ALA A 557 22.90 3.24 0.77
C ALA A 557 21.48 3.36 1.38
N ALA A 558 21.21 2.67 2.48
CA ALA A 558 19.93 2.80 3.19
C ALA A 558 19.66 4.22 3.77
N GLN A 559 20.60 5.15 3.61
CA GLN A 559 20.69 6.42 4.35
C GLN A 559 20.73 7.67 3.46
N LEU A 560 20.67 7.52 2.12
CA LEU A 560 20.79 8.62 1.15
C LEU A 560 19.43 9.06 0.60
N HIS A 561 19.18 10.37 0.57
CA HIS A 561 17.93 10.95 0.04
C HIS A 561 17.62 10.60 -1.43
N GLU A 562 18.61 10.29 -2.27
CA GLU A 562 18.35 9.77 -3.62
C GLU A 562 17.82 8.34 -3.68
N LEU A 563 17.97 7.55 -2.61
CA LEU A 563 17.40 6.20 -2.48
C LEU A 563 15.97 6.22 -1.87
N LEU A 564 15.47 7.42 -1.53
CA LEU A 564 14.20 7.63 -0.81
C LEU A 564 12.98 7.92 -1.71
N ALA A 565 13.11 7.81 -3.03
CA ALA A 565 11.98 7.94 -3.95
C ALA A 565 11.09 6.69 -3.95
N GLN A 566 10.45 6.41 -2.81
CA GLN A 566 9.56 5.27 -2.63
C GLN A 566 8.30 5.47 -3.46
N ARG A 567 8.27 4.85 -4.65
CA ARG A 567 7.33 5.18 -5.71
C ARG A 567 6.54 3.96 -6.14
N SER A 568 5.25 4.15 -6.33
CA SER A 568 4.36 3.15 -6.92
C SER A 568 3.43 3.81 -7.91
N SER A 569 3.12 3.15 -9.03
CA SER A 569 2.04 3.60 -9.91
C SER A 569 0.65 3.28 -9.36
N LYS A 570 0.56 2.53 -8.25
CA LYS A 570 -0.70 2.06 -7.65
C LYS A 570 -0.76 2.35 -6.16
N LEU A 571 -1.86 2.95 -5.71
CA LEU A 571 -2.11 3.22 -4.28
C LEU A 571 -2.22 1.92 -3.47
N ARG A 572 -2.80 0.88 -4.07
CA ARG A 572 -2.91 -0.45 -3.46
C ARG A 572 -1.56 -1.05 -3.11
N ASP A 573 -0.57 -0.90 -3.99
CA ASP A 573 0.76 -1.43 -3.75
C ASP A 573 1.43 -0.69 -2.58
N ILE A 574 1.23 0.63 -2.44
CA ILE A 574 1.68 1.39 -1.26
C ILE A 574 1.10 0.80 0.02
N GLY A 575 -0.23 0.57 0.06
CA GLY A 575 -0.89 -0.04 1.23
C GLY A 575 -0.32 -1.41 1.61
N THR A 576 -0.07 -2.27 0.61
CA THR A 576 0.52 -3.60 0.86
C THR A 576 1.98 -3.54 1.31
N ASN A 577 2.76 -2.56 0.84
CA ASN A 577 4.14 -2.39 1.25
C ASN A 577 4.24 -1.82 2.68
N LEU A 578 3.33 -0.91 3.05
CA LEU A 578 3.20 -0.44 4.44
C LEU A 578 2.89 -1.60 5.39
N LEU A 579 1.90 -2.44 5.08
CA LEU A 579 1.57 -3.63 5.87
C LEU A 579 2.80 -4.53 6.09
N ASN A 580 3.52 -4.78 5.00
CA ASN A 580 4.68 -5.65 4.99
C ASN A 580 5.94 -5.00 5.57
N GLY A 581 5.91 -3.72 6.00
CA GLY A 581 7.10 -3.02 6.47
C GLY A 581 8.18 -2.90 5.38
N GLN A 582 7.82 -2.98 4.10
CA GLN A 582 8.77 -3.07 3.00
C GLN A 582 8.85 -1.75 2.22
N THR A 583 10.06 -1.34 1.87
CA THR A 583 10.29 -0.21 0.96
C THR A 583 10.13 -0.64 -0.50
N LEU A 584 9.75 0.30 -1.36
CA LEU A 584 9.51 0.13 -2.80
C LEU A 584 10.78 0.18 -3.67
N GLN A 585 11.89 0.73 -3.17
CA GLN A 585 13.11 0.95 -3.94
C GLN A 585 14.25 -0.01 -3.61
N SER A 586 15.11 -0.24 -4.60
CA SER A 586 16.32 -1.04 -4.44
C SER A 586 17.43 -0.23 -3.77
N THR A 587 17.46 -0.26 -2.43
CA THR A 587 18.41 0.52 -1.61
C THR A 587 19.42 -0.35 -0.86
N GLU A 588 19.36 -1.67 -1.01
CA GLU A 588 20.30 -2.61 -0.42
C GLU A 588 21.22 -3.16 -1.51
N TRP A 589 22.52 -3.28 -1.23
CA TRP A 589 23.45 -3.88 -2.19
C TRP A 589 23.54 -5.38 -1.96
N ASP A 590 23.31 -6.18 -3.01
CA ASP A 590 23.56 -7.61 -2.96
C ASP A 590 25.05 -7.88 -3.21
N LEU A 591 25.76 -8.31 -2.17
CA LEU A 591 27.20 -8.62 -2.23
C LEU A 591 27.53 -9.74 -3.22
N ASN A 592 26.63 -10.72 -3.37
CA ASN A 592 26.85 -11.89 -4.22
C ASN A 592 26.54 -11.58 -5.69
N ALA A 593 25.41 -10.90 -5.93
CA ALA A 593 24.96 -10.59 -7.28
C ALA A 593 25.59 -9.30 -7.84
N GLY A 594 26.22 -8.48 -7.00
CA GLY A 594 26.84 -7.22 -7.42
C GLY A 594 25.83 -6.22 -7.99
N VAL A 595 24.59 -6.24 -7.49
CA VAL A 595 23.49 -5.37 -7.94
C VAL A 595 22.70 -4.82 -6.77
N TRP A 596 22.04 -3.67 -6.97
CA TRP A 596 21.09 -3.11 -6.02
C TRP A 596 19.80 -3.95 -6.00
N LYS A 597 19.34 -4.33 -4.80
CA LYS A 597 18.08 -5.01 -4.53
C LYS A 597 17.22 -4.24 -3.54
N ARG A 598 15.93 -4.57 -3.51
CA ARG A 598 15.01 -4.07 -2.48
C ARG A 598 15.40 -4.62 -1.12
N PRO A 599 15.42 -3.79 -0.06
CA PRO A 599 15.61 -4.29 1.28
C PRO A 599 14.60 -5.35 1.66
N ALA A 600 15.02 -6.22 2.56
CA ALA A 600 14.08 -7.08 3.26
C ALA A 600 13.01 -6.24 4.00
N PRO A 601 11.78 -6.76 4.15
CA PRO A 601 10.80 -6.22 5.08
C PRO A 601 11.41 -5.79 6.43
N GLN A 602 11.05 -4.61 6.92
CA GLN A 602 11.41 -4.17 8.26
C GLN A 602 10.85 -5.16 9.29
N ARG A 603 11.68 -5.46 10.28
CA ARG A 603 11.35 -6.42 11.33
C ARG A 603 10.20 -5.89 12.18
N LEU A 604 9.34 -6.81 12.62
CA LEU A 604 8.35 -6.51 13.64
C LEU A 604 9.05 -5.93 14.89
N GLY A 605 8.46 -4.91 15.50
CA GLY A 605 9.08 -4.14 16.59
C GLY A 605 10.01 -3.01 16.12
N GLY A 606 10.41 -3.00 14.85
CA GLY A 606 11.27 -1.98 14.24
C GLY A 606 10.69 -1.34 12.98
N ARG A 607 9.42 -1.61 12.65
CA ARG A 607 8.77 -1.00 11.47
C ARG A 607 8.57 0.50 11.68
N SER A 608 8.90 1.31 10.66
CA SER A 608 8.61 2.74 10.59
C SER A 608 8.47 3.19 9.14
N LEU A 609 7.26 3.08 8.58
CA LEU A 609 6.93 3.57 7.25
C LEU A 609 5.67 4.42 7.28
N ILE A 610 5.60 5.40 6.39
CA ILE A 610 4.40 6.19 6.11
C ILE A 610 4.23 6.32 4.60
N GLY A 611 3.00 6.36 4.12
CA GLY A 611 2.70 6.49 2.71
C GLY A 611 1.31 7.03 2.45
N ILE A 612 1.10 7.53 1.22
CA ILE A 612 -0.22 7.98 0.78
C ILE A 612 -0.90 6.84 0.01
N THR A 613 -2.07 6.42 0.47
CA THR A 613 -2.91 5.40 -0.18
C THR A 613 -4.37 5.82 -0.11
N ASP A 614 -5.29 5.07 -0.70
CA ASP A 614 -6.73 5.31 -0.55
C ASP A 614 -7.28 4.66 0.73
N TYR A 615 -8.35 5.24 1.29
CA TYR A 615 -8.91 4.78 2.56
C TYR A 615 -9.45 3.35 2.50
N ALA A 616 -10.01 2.93 1.37
CA ALA A 616 -10.50 1.57 1.17
C ALA A 616 -9.36 0.54 1.20
N THR A 617 -8.22 0.83 0.57
CA THR A 617 -6.98 0.04 0.67
C THR A 617 -6.47 -0.01 2.11
N ALA A 618 -6.40 1.13 2.82
CA ALA A 618 -5.93 1.15 4.20
C ALA A 618 -6.78 0.25 5.12
N LEU A 619 -8.11 0.30 4.99
CA LEU A 619 -9.01 -0.60 5.72
C LEU A 619 -8.88 -2.06 5.28
N ARG A 620 -8.79 -2.32 3.96
CA ARG A 620 -8.62 -3.67 3.39
C ARG A 620 -7.37 -4.37 3.92
N TYR A 621 -6.30 -3.61 4.14
CA TYR A 621 -5.05 -4.14 4.68
C TYR A 621 -4.83 -3.88 6.17
N ARG A 622 -5.81 -3.27 6.87
CA ARG A 622 -5.76 -2.92 8.29
C ARG A 622 -4.52 -2.08 8.67
N VAL A 623 -4.07 -1.22 7.77
CA VAL A 623 -2.97 -0.29 8.01
C VAL A 623 -3.53 0.96 8.71
N PRO A 624 -2.99 1.36 9.88
CA PRO A 624 -3.43 2.57 10.57
C PRO A 624 -3.33 3.82 9.70
N VAL A 625 -4.25 4.76 9.94
CA VAL A 625 -4.36 6.03 9.23
C VAL A 625 -4.14 7.18 10.20
N ALA A 626 -3.35 8.17 9.79
CA ALA A 626 -3.12 9.37 10.59
C ALA A 626 -4.37 10.26 10.64
N GLU A 627 -4.61 10.89 11.78
CA GLU A 627 -5.56 11.99 11.91
C GLU A 627 -4.95 13.24 11.29
N LEU A 628 -5.68 13.90 10.39
CA LEU A 628 -5.19 15.09 9.69
C LEU A 628 -5.76 16.35 10.32
N ALA A 629 -4.89 17.35 10.52
CA ALA A 629 -5.33 18.67 10.96
C ALA A 629 -6.18 19.33 9.87
N ASN A 630 -7.34 19.85 10.26
CA ASN A 630 -8.17 20.67 9.42
C ASN A 630 -8.79 21.81 10.23
N GLY A 631 -8.45 23.05 9.88
CA GLY A 631 -8.90 24.23 10.61
C GLY A 631 -8.40 24.28 12.06
N LYS A 632 -9.01 25.16 12.85
CA LYS A 632 -8.69 25.38 14.26
C LYS A 632 -9.98 25.41 15.08
N ASP A 633 -9.91 24.94 16.33
CA ASP A 633 -10.99 25.04 17.30
C ASP A 633 -11.17 26.50 17.77
N ALA A 634 -12.19 26.76 18.60
CA ALA A 634 -12.45 28.10 19.15
C ALA A 634 -11.30 28.66 20.00
N THR A 635 -10.35 27.80 20.43
CA THR A 635 -9.16 28.20 21.20
C THR A 635 -7.93 28.41 20.32
N GLY A 636 -8.05 28.23 19.00
CA GLY A 636 -6.96 28.36 18.03
C GLY A 636 -6.08 27.12 17.89
N ARG A 637 -6.46 25.97 18.48
CA ARG A 637 -5.71 24.71 18.36
C ARG A 637 -6.16 23.94 17.11
N PRO A 638 -5.27 23.21 16.42
CA PRO A 638 -5.66 22.39 15.28
C PRO A 638 -6.73 21.35 15.64
N VAL A 639 -7.72 21.17 14.79
CA VAL A 639 -8.71 20.07 14.91
C VAL A 639 -8.22 18.90 14.07
N PHE A 640 -8.09 17.73 14.68
CA PHE A 640 -7.64 16.51 14.00
C PHE A 640 -8.85 15.65 13.64
N VAL A 641 -8.93 15.22 12.38
CA VAL A 641 -10.08 14.53 11.82
C VAL A 641 -9.65 13.20 11.21
N THR A 642 -10.33 12.13 11.58
CA THR A 642 -10.23 10.81 10.93
C THR A 642 -11.20 10.69 9.77
N PRO A 643 -10.90 9.90 8.73
CA PRO A 643 -11.89 9.56 7.70
C PRO A 643 -13.00 8.69 8.30
N ASN A 644 -14.26 9.09 8.09
CA ASN A 644 -15.46 8.32 8.34
C ASN A 644 -16.64 8.96 7.58
N ASP A 645 -17.80 8.31 7.56
CA ASP A 645 -18.97 8.80 6.81
C ASP A 645 -19.36 10.24 7.16
N GLN A 646 -19.27 10.62 8.44
CA GLN A 646 -19.65 11.96 8.90
C GLN A 646 -18.62 13.02 8.46
N SER A 647 -17.34 12.75 8.65
CA SER A 647 -16.27 13.69 8.28
C SER A 647 -16.10 13.82 6.77
N MET A 648 -16.31 12.73 6.02
CA MET A 648 -16.34 12.77 4.55
C MET A 648 -17.56 13.51 4.02
N LEU A 649 -18.75 13.29 4.60
CA LEU A 649 -19.95 14.06 4.22
C LEU A 649 -19.79 15.55 4.56
N ALA A 650 -19.17 15.87 5.70
CA ALA A 650 -18.86 17.26 6.05
C ALA A 650 -17.91 17.91 5.02
N ALA A 651 -16.98 17.17 4.45
CA ALA A 651 -16.13 17.65 3.36
C ALA A 651 -16.94 17.91 2.09
N VAL A 652 -17.78 16.95 1.66
CA VAL A 652 -18.68 17.12 0.50
C VAL A 652 -19.56 18.36 0.67
N ARG A 653 -20.18 18.55 1.84
CA ARG A 653 -21.04 19.72 2.14
C ARG A 653 -20.29 21.05 2.20
N SER A 654 -18.98 21.02 2.47
CA SER A 654 -18.12 22.20 2.46
C SER A 654 -17.54 22.49 1.08
N GLY A 655 -17.71 21.58 0.12
CA GLY A 655 -17.21 21.72 -1.24
C GLY A 655 -17.86 22.88 -2.00
N VAL A 656 -17.24 23.23 -3.13
CA VAL A 656 -17.70 24.26 -4.05
C VAL A 656 -18.28 23.58 -5.28
N LEU A 657 -19.53 23.89 -5.60
CA LEU A 657 -20.19 23.41 -6.80
C LEU A 657 -19.70 24.21 -8.02
N ASP A 658 -19.09 23.54 -8.98
CA ASP A 658 -18.88 24.04 -10.32
C ASP A 658 -20.19 23.93 -11.11
N GLN A 659 -20.84 25.07 -11.34
CA GLN A 659 -22.11 25.16 -12.06
C GLN A 659 -22.00 24.74 -13.53
N THR A 660 -20.79 24.75 -14.10
CA THR A 660 -20.56 24.42 -15.52
C THR A 660 -20.53 22.91 -15.72
N THR A 661 -19.84 22.19 -14.84
CA THR A 661 -19.65 20.74 -14.95
C THR A 661 -20.60 19.95 -14.05
N GLY A 662 -21.24 20.61 -13.07
CA GLY A 662 -22.06 19.97 -12.05
C GLY A 662 -21.23 19.18 -11.02
N THR A 663 -19.91 19.36 -11.00
CA THR A 663 -19.02 18.67 -10.07
C THR A 663 -18.77 19.50 -8.82
N ILE A 664 -18.51 18.81 -7.70
CA ILE A 664 -18.13 19.42 -6.42
C ILE A 664 -16.63 19.25 -6.25
N GLY A 665 -15.89 20.35 -6.21
CA GLY A 665 -14.48 20.39 -5.84
C GLY A 665 -14.29 20.83 -4.39
N LEU A 666 -13.24 20.35 -3.71
CA LEU A 666 -12.91 20.84 -2.38
C LEU A 666 -12.09 22.14 -2.45
N ASP A 667 -12.54 23.17 -1.74
CA ASP A 667 -11.77 24.37 -1.45
C ASP A 667 -11.22 24.24 -0.01
N TYR A 668 -9.96 23.84 0.11
CA TYR A 668 -9.32 23.60 1.40
C TYR A 668 -9.25 24.83 2.30
N THR A 669 -9.36 26.04 1.74
CA THR A 669 -9.40 27.29 2.54
C THR A 669 -10.75 27.52 3.21
N LYS A 670 -11.81 26.84 2.73
CA LYS A 670 -13.19 26.95 3.23
C LYS A 670 -13.72 25.68 3.87
N LEU A 671 -12.88 24.65 3.95
CA LEU A 671 -13.25 23.34 4.49
C LEU A 671 -13.63 23.48 5.98
N GLY A 672 -14.82 23.02 6.36
CA GLY A 672 -15.27 23.11 7.76
C GLY A 672 -14.39 22.26 8.69
N ALA A 673 -14.17 22.67 9.94
CA ALA A 673 -13.21 22.01 10.85
C ALA A 673 -13.50 20.52 11.15
N ALA A 674 -14.74 20.05 10.97
CA ALA A 674 -15.12 18.64 11.14
C ALA A 674 -14.95 17.80 9.86
N ALA A 675 -14.64 18.43 8.74
CA ALA A 675 -14.47 17.75 7.46
C ALA A 675 -13.10 17.07 7.37
N TYR A 676 -13.06 15.89 6.79
CA TYR A 676 -11.81 15.20 6.52
C TYR A 676 -11.16 15.77 5.25
N PRO A 677 -9.92 16.30 5.31
CA PRO A 677 -9.29 16.94 4.15
C PRO A 677 -8.85 15.96 3.07
N GLY A 678 -8.78 14.66 3.35
CA GLY A 678 -8.45 13.66 2.33
C GLY A 678 -9.62 13.21 1.45
N THR A 679 -10.84 13.72 1.67
CA THR A 679 -12.04 13.26 0.94
C THR A 679 -11.97 13.61 -0.55
N THR A 680 -12.38 12.67 -1.39
CA THR A 680 -12.54 12.85 -2.84
C THR A 680 -13.92 12.40 -3.29
N ILE A 681 -14.47 13.07 -4.29
CA ILE A 681 -15.69 12.64 -4.98
C ILE A 681 -15.28 12.25 -6.39
N ASP A 682 -15.41 10.97 -6.72
CA ASP A 682 -15.03 10.46 -8.03
C ASP A 682 -16.21 10.58 -9.00
N TYR A 683 -16.00 11.28 -10.10
CA TYR A 683 -16.97 11.46 -11.17
C TYR A 683 -16.57 10.66 -12.41
N ALA A 684 -17.54 9.97 -13.00
CA ALA A 684 -17.44 9.52 -14.38
C ALA A 684 -17.70 10.70 -15.32
N ALA A 685 -16.70 11.10 -16.10
CA ALA A 685 -16.87 11.96 -17.25
C ALA A 685 -17.20 11.11 -18.48
N VAL A 686 -18.39 11.32 -19.05
CA VAL A 686 -18.91 10.51 -20.16
C VAL A 686 -19.46 11.40 -21.25
N ALA A 687 -19.18 11.04 -22.50
CA ALA A 687 -19.68 11.78 -23.65
C ALA A 687 -21.19 11.57 -23.84
N THR A 688 -21.91 12.68 -24.02
CA THR A 688 -23.34 12.71 -24.31
C THR A 688 -23.63 12.93 -25.80
N THR A 689 -22.60 12.76 -26.64
CA THR A 689 -22.71 12.72 -28.10
C THR A 689 -21.53 11.92 -28.68
N GLY A 690 -21.69 11.41 -29.90
CA GLY A 690 -20.64 10.70 -30.63
C GLY A 690 -20.45 9.23 -30.25
N LEU A 691 -21.27 8.66 -29.36
CA LEU A 691 -21.29 7.22 -29.09
C LEU A 691 -22.34 6.50 -29.92
N THR A 692 -22.07 5.24 -30.27
CA THR A 692 -23.11 4.37 -30.86
C THR A 692 -24.17 4.04 -29.82
N ALA A 693 -25.42 3.85 -30.24
CA ALA A 693 -26.53 3.54 -29.33
C ALA A 693 -26.25 2.33 -28.39
N PRO A 694 -25.65 1.21 -28.85
CA PRO A 694 -25.31 0.09 -27.96
C PRO A 694 -24.20 0.42 -26.95
N THR A 695 -23.26 1.30 -27.29
CA THR A 695 -22.19 1.72 -26.37
C THR A 695 -22.73 2.72 -25.35
N ALA A 696 -23.53 3.68 -25.80
CA ALA A 696 -24.23 4.65 -24.95
C ALA A 696 -25.14 3.95 -23.92
N ASP A 697 -25.95 2.98 -24.34
CA ASP A 697 -26.83 2.24 -23.44
C ASP A 697 -26.04 1.45 -22.37
N ARG A 698 -24.92 0.83 -22.75
CA ARG A 698 -24.07 0.10 -21.80
C ARG A 698 -23.42 1.03 -20.77
N TYR A 699 -22.87 2.18 -21.18
CA TYR A 699 -22.36 3.15 -20.21
C TYR A 699 -23.47 3.72 -19.31
N ALA A 700 -24.65 4.00 -19.86
CA ALA A 700 -25.79 4.44 -19.06
C ALA A 700 -26.18 3.41 -18.00
N LYS A 701 -26.21 2.11 -18.34
CA LYS A 701 -26.49 1.04 -17.38
C LYS A 701 -25.41 0.89 -16.30
N ILE A 702 -24.14 1.12 -16.62
CA ILE A 702 -23.07 1.16 -15.60
C ILE A 702 -23.32 2.30 -14.60
N LEU A 703 -23.68 3.49 -15.08
CA LEU A 703 -24.01 4.63 -14.22
C LEU A 703 -25.26 4.35 -13.36
N GLU A 704 -26.29 3.75 -13.94
CA GLU A 704 -27.50 3.33 -13.21
C GLU A 704 -27.19 2.28 -12.14
N PHE A 705 -26.32 1.31 -12.44
CA PHE A 705 -25.85 0.35 -11.47
C PHE A 705 -25.07 1.02 -10.34
N ALA A 706 -24.11 1.90 -10.67
CA ALA A 706 -23.36 2.65 -9.67
C ALA A 706 -24.28 3.48 -8.75
N ALA A 707 -25.38 4.02 -9.27
CA ALA A 707 -26.39 4.73 -8.47
C ALA A 707 -27.43 3.82 -7.78
N SER A 708 -27.36 2.50 -7.95
CA SER A 708 -28.35 1.55 -7.41
C SER A 708 -28.18 1.34 -5.89
N PRO A 709 -29.22 0.88 -5.17
CA PRO A 709 -29.08 0.52 -3.77
C PRO A 709 -28.03 -0.56 -3.53
N GLN A 710 -27.87 -1.51 -4.47
CA GLN A 710 -26.86 -2.56 -4.37
C GLN A 710 -25.44 -1.98 -4.37
N ALA A 711 -25.11 -1.13 -5.36
CA ALA A 711 -23.80 -0.50 -5.49
C ALA A 711 -23.47 0.51 -4.38
N GLN A 712 -24.50 1.03 -3.70
CA GLN A 712 -24.38 2.01 -2.62
C GLN A 712 -24.67 1.40 -1.24
N THR A 713 -24.74 0.07 -1.13
CA THR A 713 -24.76 -0.62 0.17
C THR A 713 -23.34 -1.02 0.52
N THR A 714 -22.81 -0.54 1.65
CA THR A 714 -21.48 -0.92 2.10
C THR A 714 -21.45 -2.37 2.58
N GLY A 715 -20.47 -3.16 2.15
CA GLY A 715 -20.29 -4.50 2.67
C GLY A 715 -19.39 -5.41 1.83
N PRO A 716 -19.22 -6.67 2.28
CA PRO A 716 -18.33 -7.62 1.65
C PRO A 716 -18.97 -8.36 0.47
N ASN A 717 -20.16 -7.96 -0.01
CA ASN A 717 -20.87 -8.68 -1.08
C ASN A 717 -20.42 -8.24 -2.48
N LEU A 718 -20.54 -9.11 -3.48
CA LEU A 718 -20.30 -8.71 -4.88
C LEU A 718 -21.32 -7.65 -5.30
N GLY A 719 -20.85 -6.64 -6.04
CA GLY A 719 -21.67 -5.50 -6.43
C GLY A 719 -21.94 -4.48 -5.31
N ALA A 720 -21.53 -4.73 -4.06
CA ALA A 720 -21.65 -3.79 -2.96
C ALA A 720 -20.53 -2.72 -3.00
N LEU A 721 -20.69 -1.65 -2.22
CA LEU A 721 -19.63 -0.67 -2.00
C LEU A 721 -18.62 -1.23 -0.96
N PRO A 722 -17.31 -1.19 -1.21
CA PRO A 722 -16.33 -1.59 -0.20
C PRO A 722 -16.36 -0.67 1.03
N LEU A 723 -15.86 -1.16 2.17
CA LEU A 723 -15.53 -0.30 3.31
C LEU A 723 -14.50 0.76 2.89
N GLY A 724 -14.59 1.94 3.49
CA GLY A 724 -13.70 3.07 3.19
C GLY A 724 -14.27 4.06 2.18
N TYR A 725 -15.46 3.79 1.64
CA TYR A 725 -16.24 4.74 0.87
C TYR A 725 -17.48 5.18 1.65
N LEU A 726 -17.86 6.44 1.49
CA LEU A 726 -19.16 6.96 1.88
C LEU A 726 -20.15 6.66 0.74
N PRO A 727 -21.25 5.91 1.00
CA PRO A 727 -22.31 5.77 0.02
C PRO A 727 -22.83 7.12 -0.46
N LEU A 728 -23.12 7.23 -1.76
CA LEU A 728 -23.65 8.44 -2.34
C LEU A 728 -24.99 8.82 -1.69
N PRO A 729 -25.13 10.04 -1.14
CA PRO A 729 -26.43 10.61 -0.79
C PRO A 729 -27.38 10.63 -1.99
N GLU A 730 -28.68 10.64 -1.71
CA GLU A 730 -29.71 10.48 -2.75
C GLU A 730 -29.63 11.57 -3.83
N GLU A 731 -29.25 12.80 -3.47
CA GLU A 731 -29.08 13.90 -4.42
C GLU A 731 -27.99 13.59 -5.46
N LEU A 732 -26.86 13.02 -5.04
CA LEU A 732 -25.79 12.61 -5.96
C LEU A 732 -26.22 11.39 -6.78
N ARG A 733 -27.00 10.46 -6.22
CA ARG A 733 -27.54 9.33 -6.96
C ARG A 733 -28.54 9.76 -8.05
N VAL A 734 -29.36 10.78 -7.76
CA VAL A 734 -30.25 11.40 -8.76
C VAL A 734 -29.42 12.04 -9.87
N GLN A 735 -28.35 12.78 -9.54
CA GLN A 735 -27.44 13.33 -10.54
C GLN A 735 -26.90 12.23 -11.47
N THR A 736 -26.38 11.13 -10.92
CA THR A 736 -25.85 10.00 -11.69
C THR A 736 -26.88 9.39 -12.64
N ARG A 737 -28.14 9.20 -12.19
CA ARG A 737 -29.21 8.65 -13.04
C ARG A 737 -29.65 9.62 -14.13
N THR A 738 -29.67 10.92 -13.86
CA THR A 738 -29.95 11.95 -14.87
C THR A 738 -28.86 11.97 -15.94
N VAL A 739 -27.59 11.90 -15.53
CA VAL A 739 -26.46 11.78 -16.47
C VAL A 739 -26.55 10.48 -17.29
N ALA A 740 -26.90 9.35 -16.67
CA ALA A 740 -27.12 8.10 -17.40
C ALA A 740 -28.17 8.24 -18.51
N THR A 741 -29.25 8.98 -18.25
CA THR A 741 -30.28 9.28 -19.25
C THR A 741 -29.70 10.12 -20.39
N ALA A 742 -28.97 11.19 -20.10
CA ALA A 742 -28.33 12.02 -21.12
C ALA A 742 -27.30 11.26 -21.97
N VAL A 743 -26.52 10.38 -21.34
CA VAL A 743 -25.60 9.46 -22.03
C VAL A 743 -26.36 8.51 -22.94
N ARG A 744 -27.48 7.91 -22.49
CA ARG A 744 -28.28 7.02 -23.35
C ARG A 744 -28.84 7.74 -24.58
N GLU A 745 -29.28 8.99 -24.42
CA GLU A 745 -29.96 9.75 -25.48
C GLU A 745 -29.01 10.32 -26.54
N GLN A 746 -27.74 10.56 -26.20
CA GLN A 746 -26.72 11.09 -27.13
C GLN A 746 -27.09 12.43 -27.81
N LYS A 747 -27.77 13.33 -27.09
CA LYS A 747 -28.25 14.65 -27.58
C LYS A 747 -27.36 15.85 -27.21
N ALA A 748 -26.10 15.61 -26.87
CA ALA A 748 -25.16 16.62 -26.37
C ALA A 748 -25.66 17.38 -25.12
N ALA A 749 -26.51 16.75 -24.31
CA ALA A 749 -27.08 17.35 -23.11
C ALA A 749 -26.12 17.20 -21.92
N VAL A 750 -25.82 18.30 -21.23
CA VAL A 750 -25.08 18.30 -19.96
C VAL A 750 -26.07 18.70 -18.85
N PRO A 751 -26.74 17.74 -18.21
CA PRO A 751 -27.78 18.06 -17.25
C PRO A 751 -27.19 18.70 -15.98
N PRO A 752 -27.83 19.75 -15.42
CA PRO A 752 -27.39 20.33 -14.16
C PRO A 752 -27.65 19.35 -13.00
N PRO A 753 -26.88 19.44 -11.89
CA PRO A 753 -27.14 18.67 -10.69
C PRO A 753 -28.50 19.04 -10.06
N PRO A 754 -29.13 18.14 -9.29
CA PRO A 754 -30.43 18.38 -8.67
C PRO A 754 -30.38 19.28 -7.42
N PHE A 755 -29.24 19.93 -7.16
CA PHE A 755 -28.99 20.81 -6.03
C PHE A 755 -28.12 21.99 -6.48
N THR A 756 -28.23 23.12 -5.78
CA THR A 756 -27.45 24.34 -6.08
C THR A 756 -26.42 24.69 -5.02
N ASP A 757 -26.52 24.09 -3.83
CA ASP A 757 -25.58 24.27 -2.71
C ASP A 757 -25.26 22.89 -2.09
N PRO A 758 -23.99 22.45 -2.13
CA PRO A 758 -23.57 21.18 -1.52
C PRO A 758 -23.95 21.03 -0.04
N LYS A 759 -24.15 22.13 0.70
CA LYS A 759 -24.60 22.08 2.11
C LYS A 759 -25.96 21.41 2.29
N THR A 760 -26.78 21.39 1.24
CA THR A 760 -28.13 20.79 1.27
C THR A 760 -28.13 19.28 1.08
N ILE A 761 -27.01 18.67 0.68
CA ILE A 761 -26.89 17.24 0.43
C ILE A 761 -27.17 16.46 1.72
N GLY A 762 -28.07 15.48 1.67
CA GLY A 762 -28.49 14.67 2.81
C GLY A 762 -27.44 13.68 3.30
N THR A 763 -27.77 12.94 4.37
CA THR A 763 -27.01 11.74 4.76
C THR A 763 -27.38 10.57 3.87
N SER A 764 -26.42 9.69 3.58
CA SER A 764 -26.68 8.40 2.95
C SER A 764 -27.68 7.60 3.78
N GLY A 765 -28.81 7.20 3.17
CA GLY A 765 -29.89 6.44 3.84
C GLY A 765 -31.27 7.11 3.87
N GLY A 766 -31.39 8.37 3.43
CA GLY A 766 -32.68 9.04 3.31
C GLY A 766 -33.40 8.72 1.99
N ALA A 767 -34.31 7.75 2.00
CA ALA A 767 -35.41 7.77 1.02
C ALA A 767 -36.24 9.03 1.27
N SER A 768 -36.39 9.86 0.24
CA SER A 768 -37.09 11.15 0.28
C SER A 768 -38.47 11.06 0.95
N ALA A 769 -38.67 11.80 2.04
CA ALA A 769 -39.99 12.19 2.51
C ALA A 769 -40.26 13.64 2.09
N ARG A 770 -41.08 13.82 1.06
CA ARG A 770 -41.77 15.10 0.80
C ARG A 770 -42.95 15.22 1.75
N GLY A 771 -43.11 16.38 2.41
CA GLY A 771 -44.39 16.84 2.95
C GLY A 771 -44.40 17.16 4.45
N SER A 772 -44.30 18.45 4.77
CA SER A 772 -44.58 19.05 6.09
C SER A 772 -46.03 18.85 6.52
N VAL A 773 -46.28 18.46 7.79
CA VAL A 773 -47.18 19.13 8.76
C VAL A 773 -46.70 18.76 10.17
N GLY A 774 -46.61 19.75 11.07
CA GLY A 774 -46.16 19.55 12.46
C GLY A 774 -47.16 18.83 13.36
N ASN A 775 -46.70 18.27 14.48
CA ASN A 775 -46.95 18.78 15.84
C ASN A 775 -46.38 17.81 16.90
N THR A 776 -45.89 18.41 18.00
CA THR A 776 -45.82 17.90 19.39
C THR A 776 -45.03 16.63 19.77
N VAL A 777 -44.09 16.91 20.68
CA VAL A 777 -43.43 16.08 21.70
C VAL A 777 -44.36 15.08 22.38
N ASN A 778 -43.89 13.84 22.60
CA ASN A 778 -43.98 13.16 23.90
C ASN A 778 -43.10 11.90 23.98
N ALA A 779 -42.44 11.76 25.13
CA ALA A 779 -41.63 10.63 25.53
C ALA A 779 -42.48 9.57 26.27
N ALA A 780 -42.26 8.29 25.95
CA ALA A 780 -42.44 7.08 26.77
C ALA A 780 -41.99 5.91 25.87
N GLY A 781 -41.04 5.04 26.22
CA GLY A 781 -41.04 4.13 27.37
C GLY A 781 -41.64 2.78 26.93
N GLY A 782 -40.81 1.78 26.63
CA GLY A 782 -41.30 0.42 26.34
C GLY A 782 -40.26 -0.54 25.75
N ASN A 783 -39.69 -1.40 26.59
CA ASN A 783 -38.97 -2.62 26.23
C ASN A 783 -39.86 -3.55 25.39
N ASN A 784 -39.29 -4.29 24.43
CA ASN A 784 -39.59 -5.72 24.25
C ASN A 784 -38.63 -6.40 23.27
N ASN A 785 -38.00 -7.47 23.76
CA ASN A 785 -37.37 -8.54 23.00
C ASN A 785 -38.39 -9.21 22.08
N SER A 786 -38.00 -9.52 20.83
CA SER A 786 -38.50 -10.67 20.07
C SER A 786 -37.60 -10.91 18.84
N ALA A 787 -36.89 -12.03 18.85
CA ALA A 787 -36.23 -12.61 17.69
C ALA A 787 -37.27 -13.26 16.75
N PRO A 788 -37.11 -13.20 15.41
CA PRO A 788 -37.86 -14.05 14.50
C PRO A 788 -37.12 -15.36 14.22
N ALA A 789 -37.88 -16.46 14.33
CA ALA A 789 -37.46 -17.83 14.15
C ALA A 789 -37.18 -18.21 12.67
N ALA A 790 -36.23 -19.13 12.49
CA ALA A 790 -35.94 -19.81 11.23
C ALA A 790 -36.98 -20.88 10.90
N GLY A 791 -37.46 -20.90 9.66
CA GLY A 791 -38.26 -21.99 9.10
C GLY A 791 -37.37 -22.97 8.29
N PRO A 792 -37.64 -24.28 8.30
CA PRO A 792 -36.81 -25.28 7.63
C PRO A 792 -37.15 -25.38 6.13
N ALA A 793 -36.13 -25.28 5.28
CA ALA A 793 -36.25 -25.55 3.84
C ALA A 793 -35.96 -27.04 3.56
N ALA A 794 -36.92 -27.69 2.89
CA ALA A 794 -36.93 -29.10 2.56
C ALA A 794 -35.94 -29.47 1.45
N GLN A 795 -35.34 -30.66 1.59
CA GLN A 795 -34.51 -31.34 0.60
C GLN A 795 -35.36 -31.80 -0.60
N ALA A 796 -34.90 -31.51 -1.81
CA ALA A 796 -35.37 -32.13 -3.05
C ALA A 796 -34.25 -33.00 -3.64
N ALA A 797 -34.53 -34.29 -3.77
CA ALA A 797 -33.64 -35.32 -4.29
C ALA A 797 -33.42 -35.20 -5.81
N ALA A 798 -32.19 -35.44 -6.24
CA ALA A 798 -31.82 -35.59 -7.65
C ALA A 798 -32.04 -37.05 -8.11
N PRO A 799 -32.54 -37.31 -9.34
CA PRO A 799 -32.59 -38.66 -9.88
C PRO A 799 -31.26 -39.09 -10.50
N ALA A 800 -30.93 -40.37 -10.29
CA ALA A 800 -29.77 -41.06 -10.85
C ALA A 800 -29.92 -41.29 -12.37
N GLY A 801 -28.86 -41.03 -13.12
CA GLY A 801 -28.71 -41.35 -14.53
C GLY A 801 -27.33 -41.93 -14.81
N ALA A 802 -27.31 -43.09 -15.46
CA ALA A 802 -26.19 -44.02 -15.58
C ALA A 802 -24.94 -43.50 -16.32
N ALA A 803 -23.78 -44.05 -15.91
CA ALA A 803 -22.49 -43.89 -16.57
C ALA A 803 -22.41 -44.62 -17.92
N PRO A 804 -21.63 -44.09 -18.88
CA PRO A 804 -20.95 -44.90 -19.88
C PRO A 804 -19.43 -44.93 -19.67
N ALA A 805 -18.86 -46.00 -20.20
CA ALA A 805 -17.54 -46.56 -19.96
C ALA A 805 -16.36 -45.84 -20.64
N ASN A 806 -15.16 -46.19 -20.16
CA ASN A 806 -13.83 -45.83 -20.64
C ASN A 806 -13.69 -45.72 -22.17
N ALA A 807 -13.09 -44.62 -22.63
CA ALA A 807 -12.35 -44.54 -23.88
C ALA A 807 -11.05 -43.76 -23.66
N GLU A 808 -9.95 -44.52 -23.69
CA GLU A 808 -8.60 -44.25 -24.18
C GLU A 808 -8.07 -42.81 -24.30
N GLN A 809 -6.84 -42.66 -23.80
CA GLN A 809 -5.96 -41.50 -23.87
C GLN A 809 -5.77 -40.97 -25.30
N ALA A 810 -5.96 -39.67 -25.48
CA ALA A 810 -5.30 -38.92 -26.54
C ALA A 810 -4.74 -37.61 -25.96
N THR A 811 -3.42 -37.53 -25.90
CA THR A 811 -2.65 -36.31 -25.62
C THR A 811 -3.07 -35.18 -26.57
N ALA A 812 -3.87 -34.23 -26.08
CA ALA A 812 -4.16 -32.99 -26.79
C ALA A 812 -3.05 -31.98 -26.52
N LYS A 813 -2.20 -31.75 -27.53
CA LYS A 813 -1.26 -30.62 -27.56
C LYS A 813 -2.01 -29.32 -27.30
N ARG A 814 -1.50 -28.55 -26.33
CA ARG A 814 -1.91 -27.17 -26.01
C ARG A 814 -1.95 -26.33 -27.29
N ALA A 815 -3.15 -25.91 -27.70
CA ALA A 815 -3.29 -24.90 -28.74
C ALA A 815 -2.81 -23.57 -28.17
N VAL A 816 -1.69 -23.07 -28.68
CA VAL A 816 -1.26 -21.69 -28.47
C VAL A 816 -2.31 -20.81 -29.15
N VAL A 817 -3.15 -20.14 -28.35
CA VAL A 817 -4.05 -19.11 -28.84
C VAL A 817 -3.18 -17.89 -29.14
N ASN A 818 -2.79 -17.74 -30.40
CA ASN A 818 -2.23 -16.49 -30.90
C ASN A 818 -3.26 -15.38 -30.71
N THR A 819 -2.83 -14.25 -30.15
CA THR A 819 -3.55 -12.97 -30.17
C THR A 819 -4.12 -12.76 -31.57
N GLN A 820 -5.44 -12.60 -31.70
CA GLN A 820 -6.02 -12.23 -32.99
C GLN A 820 -5.40 -10.90 -33.41
N ALA A 821 -4.66 -10.93 -34.51
CA ALA A 821 -4.16 -9.75 -35.16
C ALA A 821 -5.38 -8.94 -35.66
N ASP A 822 -5.61 -7.77 -35.06
CA ASP A 822 -6.47 -6.75 -35.64
C ASP A 822 -6.04 -6.52 -37.09
N ARG A 823 -6.97 -6.74 -38.02
CA ARG A 823 -6.74 -6.53 -39.44
C ARG A 823 -6.77 -5.03 -39.76
N SER A 824 -5.77 -4.27 -39.33
CA SER A 824 -5.47 -2.97 -39.93
C SER A 824 -4.61 -3.20 -41.18
N GLY A 825 -5.24 -3.30 -42.35
CA GLY A 825 -4.56 -3.60 -43.63
C GLY A 825 -3.44 -2.62 -44.02
N PHE A 826 -3.39 -1.43 -43.43
CA PHE A 826 -2.41 -0.39 -43.72
C PHE A 826 -1.09 -0.52 -42.92
N LEU A 827 -1.13 -1.11 -41.70
CA LEU A 827 0.06 -1.23 -40.83
C LEU A 827 0.95 -2.45 -41.14
N LYS A 828 0.44 -3.45 -41.88
CA LYS A 828 1.25 -4.63 -42.28
C LYS A 828 2.46 -4.28 -43.13
N TRP A 829 2.41 -3.16 -43.84
CA TRP A 829 3.51 -2.70 -44.69
C TRP A 829 4.36 -1.61 -44.04
N GLY A 830 3.96 -1.04 -42.89
CA GLY A 830 4.69 0.04 -42.25
C GLY A 830 6.11 -0.36 -41.84
N LEU A 831 6.27 -1.49 -41.16
CA LEU A 831 7.57 -1.98 -40.71
C LEU A 831 8.44 -2.49 -41.88
N PRO A 832 7.93 -3.29 -42.84
CA PRO A 832 8.71 -3.66 -44.03
C PRO A 832 9.12 -2.46 -44.89
N ILE A 833 8.27 -1.45 -45.06
CA ILE A 833 8.60 -0.23 -45.83
C ILE A 833 9.64 0.59 -45.08
N ALA A 834 9.52 0.75 -43.76
CA ALA A 834 10.51 1.46 -42.95
C ALA A 834 11.88 0.75 -42.99
N LEU A 835 11.90 -0.58 -42.91
CA LEU A 835 13.13 -1.37 -43.05
C LEU A 835 13.72 -1.28 -44.46
N ALA A 836 12.89 -1.30 -45.51
CA ALA A 836 13.34 -1.14 -46.88
C ALA A 836 13.90 0.26 -47.14
N LEU A 837 13.26 1.31 -46.62
CA LEU A 837 13.75 2.68 -46.69
C LEU A 837 15.04 2.87 -45.87
N GLY A 838 15.14 2.25 -44.70
CA GLY A 838 16.35 2.23 -43.87
C GLY A 838 17.53 1.54 -44.57
N LEU A 839 17.29 0.39 -45.21
CA LEU A 839 18.29 -0.32 -46.02
C LEU A 839 18.70 0.49 -47.26
N LEU A 840 17.76 1.13 -47.94
CA LEU A 840 18.06 2.01 -49.07
C LEU A 840 18.90 3.23 -48.65
N ALA A 841 18.59 3.83 -47.50
CA ALA A 841 19.38 4.92 -46.93
C ALA A 841 20.80 4.45 -46.52
N ALA A 842 20.91 3.28 -45.90
CA ALA A 842 22.19 2.69 -45.48
C ALA A 842 23.11 2.34 -46.67
N VAL A 843 22.54 2.06 -47.85
CA VAL A 843 23.30 1.86 -49.10
C VAL A 843 23.60 3.18 -49.81
N ALA A 844 22.67 4.14 -49.82
CA ALA A 844 22.82 5.40 -50.52
C ALA A 844 23.85 6.34 -49.87
N VAL A 845 23.95 6.36 -48.54
CA VAL A 845 24.89 7.23 -47.79
C VAL A 845 26.37 6.93 -48.11
N PRO A 846 26.86 5.68 -48.06
CA PRO A 846 28.24 5.39 -48.42
C PRO A 846 28.52 5.58 -49.93
N LEU A 847 27.54 5.32 -50.81
CA LEU A 847 27.69 5.58 -52.25
C LEU A 847 27.77 7.08 -52.58
N GLY A 848 27.01 7.92 -51.88
CA GLY A 848 27.10 9.38 -51.99
C GLY A 848 28.45 9.91 -51.50
N TRP A 849 28.97 9.35 -50.41
CA TRP A 849 30.29 9.69 -49.88
C TRP A 849 31.43 9.28 -50.83
N LEU A 850 31.38 8.05 -51.38
CA LEU A 850 32.33 7.55 -52.40
C LEU A 850 32.26 8.31 -53.74
N GLY A 851 31.09 8.83 -54.11
CA GLY A 851 30.88 9.67 -55.28
C GLY A 851 31.39 11.11 -55.11
N SER A 852 31.47 11.61 -53.88
CA SER A 852 31.93 12.97 -53.56
C SER A 852 33.45 13.12 -53.44
N GLN A 853 34.21 12.01 -53.40
CA GLN A 853 35.66 12.07 -53.34
C GLN A 853 36.28 12.45 -54.70
N PRO A 854 37.18 13.46 -54.77
CA PRO A 854 37.86 13.83 -56.00
C PRO A 854 38.72 12.69 -56.53
N GLY A 855 38.53 12.28 -57.79
CA GLY A 855 39.42 11.34 -58.48
C GLY A 855 38.95 9.89 -58.60
N THR A 856 37.79 9.52 -58.05
CA THR A 856 37.24 8.15 -58.20
C THR A 856 36.64 7.93 -59.61
N PRO A 857 36.61 6.68 -60.12
CA PRO A 857 36.02 6.35 -61.43
C PRO A 857 34.54 6.76 -61.52
N VAL A 858 33.82 6.68 -60.41
CA VAL A 858 32.41 7.05 -60.28
C VAL A 858 32.21 8.56 -60.43
N ASN A 859 33.06 9.38 -59.81
CA ASN A 859 33.02 10.84 -59.96
C ASN A 859 33.30 11.26 -61.41
N ARG A 860 34.25 10.60 -62.10
CA ARG A 860 34.51 10.84 -63.53
C ARG A 860 33.33 10.43 -64.43
N PHE A 861 32.64 9.34 -64.10
CA PHE A 861 31.45 8.90 -64.84
C PHE A 861 30.30 9.92 -64.71
N PHE A 862 30.02 10.42 -63.50
CA PHE A 862 28.97 11.43 -63.30
C PHE A 862 29.31 12.80 -63.90
N LEU A 863 30.58 13.21 -63.88
CA LEU A 863 31.02 14.43 -64.59
C LEU A 863 30.86 14.29 -66.11
N GLY A 864 31.20 13.12 -66.67
CA GLY A 864 30.99 12.82 -68.09
C GLY A 864 29.51 12.81 -68.50
N LEU A 865 28.64 12.29 -67.63
CA LEU A 865 27.18 12.30 -67.85
C LEU A 865 26.61 13.72 -67.80
N ARG A 866 27.14 14.57 -66.91
CA ARG A 866 26.73 15.98 -66.79
C ARG A 866 27.16 16.80 -68.01
N ASP A 867 28.34 16.53 -68.57
CA ASP A 867 28.81 17.18 -69.80
C ASP A 867 28.09 16.68 -71.05
N ALA A 868 27.65 15.42 -71.08
CA ALA A 868 26.82 14.87 -72.16
C ALA A 868 25.39 15.45 -72.17
N VAL A 869 24.80 15.73 -70.99
CA VAL A 869 23.49 16.39 -70.87
C VAL A 869 23.57 17.88 -71.19
N ARG A 870 24.70 18.56 -70.92
CA ARG A 870 24.90 19.97 -71.31
C ARG A 870 25.17 20.19 -72.80
N ARG A 871 25.51 19.13 -73.55
CA ARG A 871 25.73 19.18 -75.01
C ARG A 871 24.53 18.69 -75.83
N ARG A 872 23.37 18.47 -75.20
CA ARG A 872 22.10 18.22 -75.88
C ARG A 872 21.18 19.42 -75.76
#